data_AF-A0A484F2I5-F1
#
_entry.id   AF-A0A484F2I5-F1
#
_cell.length_a   1.000
_cell.length_b   1.000
_cell.length_c   1.000
_cell.angle_alpha   90.00
_cell.angle_beta   90.00
_cell.angle_gamma   90.00
#
_symmetry.space_group_name_H-M   'P 1'
#
loop_
_entity.id
_entity.type
_entity.pdbx_description
1 polymer ?
#
loop_
_entity_poly.entity_id
_entity_poly.type
_entity_poly.pdbx_seq_one_letter_code
_entity_poly.pdbx_strand_id
1 'polypeptide(L)'
;MIKKMKYLSFLVLLGLIIAALAVPVSAAAIKGSNVWDQEQSMSSTYTWTPAIYSGLWYDLDRGIYTENITLTISASDRQINADNAEYVTEYKNMRFAYADWGSYRVIGWQGEPYFAGYTRSNSGNMSTTQFTNNNISTLSDEKIYPVLLDNDNEKSLSSGDTYTLENGYKLKISDVNESSKQFRLTLEKSGSSVKNETVSNNTTFVYERSLDDVGTVPIIAVHVKNINGTKVVIDGIFQISESATDVNEGKKVGAMEIKTVNETRITMKNPDRIKLNADSTVTLMGHIKIDVKDASKLKFELVSNPKTDDEKTYSDRGMVYDSSNKNKSWNGMNFPGFTYDYNNSTETENLSFDVSGTLQRSVSAKQILYSTNAYNESFNYSDWGSYQAINLGGENYFAGYLRYNSSNKNNTTNFTDSNDSILKDGDVSKVLINNGTEKQYNKGANISLEEGYSLQISNITDNGSKVNLVLKKDGSTVKEEKIKAGENFVYETSVGDTTIPVIAVRVTNVFEGSSAVVKIGGIFQISTKTTDVGKGTSLGNMNVEYTSSTALIFVNKDSINLSRGSNITLMENLSLHVADSDDLRLFPFSKSSGNNSSTVTNLRIEVPETIYPNEEIIIKVVYNNSSSWKELAGAIVKVNNTTIGETNSSGAISYKLGNAGSYEFRAEKSGYSSVTLTKSTSEGGDELQIVIPDYIFSEDSFRLYVKDENNTNVTGAGVYKNGEHIGTTNDNGMINVTADSTPGLAKLTANKTGYMTGTKEMEVLPYGPYFAVTNITLPEESMVNKTVKIAMTIENVGKEKDTQEVVIVAENKTETKKVTLSPGETKNLTFSFKPKTAGESSIEVTNQTFTFTATEKPKVEIPWKLILLGGGFLIIIIGAVLALMYYKEREEEEKQNPRSGRGNDPESRSIYEKIEGLFGGNPDQKEKTGGKKSSASAPEKSAGKPKSSTAAQSAAATKSKASQKYSSSNKPPELKNSQKRARKEQEKK
;
A
#
# COMPACT_ATOMS: atom_id res chain seq x y z
N MET A 1 41.65 -39.83 -26.03
CA MET A 1 41.08 -38.68 -26.79
C MET A 1 39.58 -38.49 -26.59
N ILE A 2 38.74 -39.54 -26.70
CA ILE A 2 37.26 -39.42 -26.58
C ILE A 2 36.78 -38.85 -25.22
N LYS A 3 37.40 -39.22 -24.09
CA LYS A 3 37.10 -38.60 -22.78
C LYS A 3 37.46 -37.11 -22.71
N LYS A 4 38.56 -36.69 -23.35
CA LYS A 4 38.97 -35.27 -23.43
C LYS A 4 38.09 -34.48 -24.40
N MET A 5 37.59 -35.09 -25.49
CA MET A 5 36.60 -34.47 -26.38
C MET A 5 35.22 -34.31 -25.74
N LYS A 6 34.76 -35.24 -24.90
CA LYS A 6 33.52 -35.06 -24.11
C LYS A 6 33.66 -33.97 -23.06
N TYR A 7 34.80 -33.88 -22.38
CA TYR A 7 35.11 -32.79 -21.45
C TYR A 7 35.26 -31.43 -22.14
N LEU A 8 35.85 -31.39 -23.34
CA LEU A 8 35.98 -30.18 -24.15
C LEU A 8 34.63 -29.76 -24.75
N SER A 9 33.78 -30.69 -25.21
CA SER A 9 32.40 -30.38 -25.60
C SER A 9 31.57 -29.90 -24.41
N PHE A 10 31.77 -30.43 -23.21
CA PHE A 10 31.07 -29.99 -21.99
C PHE A 10 31.58 -28.63 -21.49
N LEU A 11 32.88 -28.34 -21.58
CA LEU A 11 33.46 -27.03 -21.28
C LEU A 11 33.14 -25.98 -22.35
N VAL A 12 33.01 -26.37 -23.61
CA VAL A 12 32.54 -25.51 -24.70
C VAL A 12 31.03 -25.29 -24.59
N LEU A 13 30.23 -26.27 -24.14
CA LEU A 13 28.81 -26.11 -23.86
C LEU A 13 28.58 -25.25 -22.60
N LEU A 14 29.35 -25.46 -21.53
CA LEU A 14 29.32 -24.64 -20.31
C LEU A 14 29.86 -23.22 -20.59
N GLY A 15 30.90 -23.09 -21.40
CA GLY A 15 31.41 -21.82 -21.90
C GLY A 15 30.46 -21.12 -22.87
N LEU A 16 29.68 -21.86 -23.67
CA LEU A 16 28.62 -21.32 -24.53
C LEU A 16 27.34 -21.00 -23.74
N ILE A 17 27.04 -21.69 -22.64
CA ILE A 17 25.93 -21.35 -21.74
C ILE A 17 26.28 -20.11 -20.91
N ILE A 18 27.51 -20.01 -20.41
CA ILE A 18 28.02 -18.80 -19.73
C ILE A 18 28.18 -17.63 -20.72
N ALA A 19 28.62 -17.88 -21.96
CA ALA A 19 28.69 -16.84 -23.00
C ALA A 19 27.33 -16.51 -23.65
N ALA A 20 26.36 -17.44 -23.63
CA ALA A 20 24.97 -17.18 -24.03
C ALA A 20 24.25 -16.24 -23.05
N LEU A 21 24.75 -16.11 -21.83
CA LEU A 21 24.32 -15.12 -20.84
C LEU A 21 24.97 -13.73 -21.04
N ALA A 22 25.93 -13.61 -21.97
CA ALA A 22 26.63 -12.36 -22.29
C ALA A 22 26.66 -12.07 -23.81
N VAL A 23 25.69 -12.58 -24.56
CA VAL A 23 25.46 -12.07 -25.92
C VAL A 23 24.72 -10.74 -25.74
N PRO A 24 25.24 -9.60 -26.22
CA PRO A 24 24.36 -8.46 -26.43
C PRO A 24 23.22 -8.97 -27.30
N VAL A 25 21.99 -8.97 -26.75
CA VAL A 25 20.79 -9.29 -27.51
C VAL A 25 20.90 -8.45 -28.78
N SER A 26 21.15 -9.10 -29.92
CA SER A 26 21.01 -8.40 -31.19
C SER A 26 19.61 -7.80 -31.17
N ALA A 27 19.44 -6.56 -31.61
CA ALA A 27 18.21 -5.75 -31.52
C ALA A 27 16.99 -6.31 -32.28
N ALA A 28 16.78 -7.63 -32.27
CA ALA A 28 15.45 -8.21 -32.31
C ALA A 28 14.74 -7.76 -31.03
N ALA A 29 13.65 -7.02 -31.17
CA ALA A 29 12.80 -6.65 -30.05
C ALA A 29 12.51 -7.90 -29.21
N ILE A 30 12.85 -7.87 -27.92
CA ILE A 30 12.47 -8.91 -26.97
C ILE A 30 10.94 -9.06 -27.07
N LYS A 31 10.47 -10.24 -27.45
CA LYS A 31 9.05 -10.58 -27.50
C LYS A 31 8.77 -11.52 -26.34
N GLY A 32 7.67 -11.30 -25.62
CA GLY A 32 7.22 -12.24 -24.59
C GLY A 32 7.68 -11.96 -23.17
N SER A 33 8.11 -10.73 -22.87
CA SER A 33 8.34 -10.24 -21.51
C SER A 33 7.07 -9.59 -20.94
N ASN A 34 6.77 -9.81 -19.66
CA ASN A 34 5.82 -9.00 -18.91
C ASN A 34 6.44 -7.67 -18.46
N VAL A 35 7.76 -7.66 -18.23
CA VAL A 35 8.56 -6.50 -17.88
C VAL A 35 8.89 -5.69 -19.14
N TRP A 36 8.74 -4.37 -19.08
CA TRP A 36 9.30 -3.45 -20.06
C TRP A 36 10.50 -2.73 -19.44
N ASP A 37 11.68 -2.93 -20.01
CA ASP A 37 12.93 -2.32 -19.56
C ASP A 37 13.63 -1.60 -20.71
N GLN A 38 13.85 -0.29 -20.53
CA GLN A 38 14.57 0.55 -21.48
C GLN A 38 16.00 0.08 -21.75
N GLU A 39 16.69 -0.50 -20.77
CA GLU A 39 18.08 -0.96 -20.88
C GLU A 39 18.19 -2.24 -21.71
N GLN A 40 17.11 -3.01 -21.80
CA GLN A 40 17.01 -4.22 -22.61
C GLN A 40 16.69 -3.95 -24.09
N SER A 41 16.75 -2.69 -24.53
CA SER A 41 16.46 -2.27 -25.92
C SER A 41 15.09 -2.74 -26.42
N MET A 42 14.10 -2.79 -25.53
CA MET A 42 12.74 -3.19 -25.86
C MET A 42 12.06 -2.19 -26.80
N SER A 43 11.14 -2.69 -27.63
CA SER A 43 10.37 -1.84 -28.56
C SER A 43 9.57 -0.79 -27.80
N SER A 44 9.55 0.45 -28.31
CA SER A 44 8.72 1.52 -27.77
C SER A 44 7.22 1.25 -27.95
N THR A 45 6.83 0.46 -28.97
CA THR A 45 5.48 -0.11 -29.06
C THR A 45 5.53 -1.57 -28.63
N TYR A 46 4.86 -1.90 -27.54
CA TYR A 46 4.90 -3.24 -26.95
C TYR A 46 3.50 -3.76 -26.66
N THR A 47 3.27 -5.05 -26.91
CA THR A 47 1.97 -5.69 -26.76
C THR A 47 2.05 -6.83 -25.75
N TRP A 48 1.20 -6.77 -24.72
CA TRP A 48 0.94 -7.86 -23.80
C TRP A 48 -0.30 -8.63 -24.28
N THR A 49 -0.11 -9.92 -24.52
CA THR A 49 -1.19 -10.86 -24.77
C THR A 49 -1.42 -11.71 -23.52
N PRO A 50 -2.53 -12.46 -23.43
CA PRO A 50 -2.78 -13.34 -22.30
C PRO A 50 -1.74 -14.45 -22.23
N ALA A 51 -1.09 -14.86 -23.32
CA ALA A 51 0.04 -15.79 -23.23
C ALA A 51 1.20 -15.21 -22.41
N ILE A 52 1.45 -13.89 -22.49
CA ILE A 52 2.58 -13.18 -21.85
C ILE A 52 2.22 -12.74 -20.43
N TYR A 53 1.06 -12.13 -20.25
CA TYR A 53 0.63 -11.52 -18.99
C TYR A 53 -0.54 -12.29 -18.38
N SER A 54 -0.34 -12.83 -17.19
CA SER A 54 -1.31 -13.66 -16.47
C SER A 54 -2.53 -12.90 -15.95
N GLY A 55 -2.47 -11.56 -15.90
CA GLY A 55 -3.61 -10.72 -15.53
C GLY A 55 -4.70 -10.62 -16.61
N LEU A 56 -4.46 -11.15 -17.81
CA LEU A 56 -5.48 -11.27 -18.87
C LEU A 56 -6.01 -12.70 -18.98
N TRP A 57 -7.23 -12.84 -19.47
CA TRP A 57 -7.93 -14.12 -19.51
C TRP A 57 -7.37 -15.04 -20.61
N TYR A 58 -7.04 -16.28 -20.22
CA TYR A 58 -6.63 -17.35 -21.13
C TYR A 58 -7.25 -18.67 -20.64
N ASP A 59 -8.19 -19.23 -21.42
CA ASP A 59 -8.57 -20.63 -21.32
C ASP A 59 -7.48 -21.53 -21.93
N LEU A 60 -6.64 -22.10 -21.06
CA LEU A 60 -5.48 -22.89 -21.47
C LEU A 60 -5.90 -24.19 -22.18
N ASP A 61 -6.94 -24.87 -21.71
CA ASP A 61 -7.37 -26.17 -22.23
C ASP A 61 -7.90 -26.04 -23.65
N ARG A 62 -8.62 -24.96 -23.95
CA ARG A 62 -9.16 -24.67 -25.29
C ARG A 62 -8.19 -23.87 -26.16
N GLY A 63 -7.15 -23.25 -25.59
CA GLY A 63 -6.23 -22.40 -26.36
C GLY A 63 -6.86 -21.04 -26.72
N ILE A 64 -7.82 -20.57 -25.95
CA ILE A 64 -8.65 -19.39 -26.28
C ILE A 64 -8.30 -18.23 -25.37
N TYR A 65 -8.00 -17.11 -26.01
CA TYR A 65 -7.82 -15.80 -25.39
C TYR A 65 -8.18 -14.72 -26.41
N THR A 66 -8.55 -13.52 -25.94
CA THR A 66 -9.19 -12.49 -26.79
C THR A 66 -8.65 -11.08 -26.55
N GLU A 67 -8.04 -10.85 -25.39
CA GLU A 67 -7.56 -9.53 -24.95
C GLU A 67 -6.16 -9.23 -25.49
N ASN A 68 -5.85 -7.95 -25.72
CA ASN A 68 -4.51 -7.44 -25.97
C ASN A 68 -4.37 -6.04 -25.37
N ILE A 69 -3.23 -5.75 -24.76
CA ILE A 69 -2.84 -4.39 -24.34
C ILE A 69 -1.62 -3.99 -25.15
N THR A 70 -1.71 -2.89 -25.88
CA THR A 70 -0.58 -2.30 -26.62
C THR A 70 -0.28 -0.92 -26.07
N LEU A 71 0.98 -0.68 -25.69
CA LEU A 71 1.45 0.63 -25.24
C LEU A 71 2.52 1.15 -26.20
N THR A 72 2.39 2.40 -26.62
CA THR A 72 3.42 3.19 -27.30
C THR A 72 4.05 4.18 -26.32
N ILE A 73 5.25 3.82 -25.86
CA ILE A 73 5.93 4.38 -24.70
C ILE A 73 6.92 5.46 -25.15
N SER A 74 6.80 6.66 -24.58
CA SER A 74 7.86 7.67 -24.64
C SER A 74 8.78 7.48 -23.43
N ALA A 75 9.84 6.68 -23.62
CA ALA A 75 10.74 6.31 -22.53
C ALA A 75 11.54 7.50 -21.98
N SER A 76 11.97 8.42 -22.85
CA SER A 76 12.71 9.63 -22.46
C SER A 76 11.87 10.57 -21.60
N ASP A 77 10.58 10.67 -21.91
CA ASP A 77 9.65 11.54 -21.20
C ASP A 77 8.93 10.82 -20.04
N ARG A 78 9.19 9.51 -19.89
CA ARG A 78 8.56 8.61 -18.92
C ARG A 78 7.03 8.74 -18.92
N GLN A 79 6.43 8.58 -20.10
CA GLN A 79 4.99 8.72 -20.27
C GLN A 79 4.44 7.88 -21.42
N ILE A 80 3.13 7.70 -21.42
CA ILE A 80 2.33 7.24 -22.54
C ILE A 80 1.44 8.42 -22.95
N ASN A 81 1.58 8.89 -24.19
CA ASN A 81 0.79 10.02 -24.69
C ASN A 81 -0.69 9.64 -24.83
N ALA A 82 -1.58 10.62 -25.00
CA ALA A 82 -2.96 10.35 -25.36
C ALA A 82 -3.02 9.43 -26.61
N ASP A 83 -3.98 8.51 -26.61
CA ASP A 83 -4.23 7.48 -27.63
C ASP A 83 -3.10 6.45 -27.87
N ASN A 84 -2.03 6.48 -27.05
CA ASN A 84 -0.90 5.56 -27.17
C ASN A 84 -1.00 4.31 -26.27
N ALA A 85 -1.99 4.21 -25.38
CA ALA A 85 -2.40 2.96 -24.77
C ALA A 85 -3.66 2.48 -25.50
N GLU A 86 -3.65 1.23 -25.94
CA GLU A 86 -4.77 0.59 -26.62
C GLU A 86 -5.05 -0.75 -25.95
N TYR A 87 -6.32 -0.98 -25.60
CA TYR A 87 -6.81 -2.30 -25.21
C TYR A 87 -7.83 -2.75 -26.25
N VAL A 88 -7.65 -3.98 -26.74
CA VAL A 88 -8.57 -4.60 -27.71
C VAL A 88 -8.98 -5.95 -27.16
N THR A 89 -10.27 -6.24 -27.26
CA THR A 89 -10.80 -7.58 -27.05
C THR A 89 -11.78 -7.92 -28.17
N GLU A 90 -11.65 -9.11 -28.76
CA GLU A 90 -12.46 -9.58 -29.90
C GLU A 90 -13.03 -10.96 -29.58
N TYR A 91 -14.33 -11.16 -29.80
CA TYR A 91 -14.94 -12.44 -29.41
C TYR A 91 -14.31 -13.60 -30.17
N LYS A 92 -14.29 -14.75 -29.52
CA LYS A 92 -14.03 -16.05 -30.15
C LYS A 92 -15.21 -16.99 -29.90
N ASN A 93 -15.38 -17.96 -30.80
CA ASN A 93 -16.29 -19.06 -30.53
C ASN A 93 -15.60 -20.04 -29.59
N MET A 94 -16.16 -20.21 -28.40
CA MET A 94 -15.69 -21.15 -27.40
C MET A 94 -16.63 -22.34 -27.33
N ARG A 95 -16.06 -23.54 -27.45
CA ARG A 95 -16.82 -24.77 -27.30
C ARG A 95 -17.26 -24.91 -25.84
N PHE A 96 -18.53 -25.20 -25.61
CA PHE A 96 -19.00 -25.57 -24.26
C PHE A 96 -18.20 -26.76 -23.74
N ALA A 97 -18.05 -26.85 -22.41
CA ALA A 97 -17.50 -28.04 -21.77
C ALA A 97 -18.27 -29.30 -22.19
N TYR A 98 -19.61 -29.26 -22.11
CA TYR A 98 -20.43 -30.29 -22.72
C TYR A 98 -20.43 -30.14 -24.25
N ALA A 99 -19.59 -30.95 -24.87
CA ALA A 99 -19.11 -30.78 -26.23
C ALA A 99 -20.21 -30.78 -27.32
N ASP A 100 -21.36 -31.41 -27.07
CA ASP A 100 -22.48 -31.55 -28.02
C ASP A 100 -23.38 -30.29 -28.07
N TRP A 101 -23.22 -29.35 -27.13
CA TRP A 101 -23.89 -28.05 -27.21
C TRP A 101 -23.29 -27.11 -28.27
N GLY A 102 -22.15 -27.47 -28.86
CA GLY A 102 -21.46 -26.67 -29.85
C GLY A 102 -20.65 -25.54 -29.20
N SER A 103 -20.87 -24.29 -29.60
CA SER A 103 -20.10 -23.13 -29.10
C SER A 103 -20.97 -21.92 -28.76
N TYR A 104 -20.44 -21.04 -27.92
CA TYR A 104 -20.93 -19.68 -27.67
C TYR A 104 -19.85 -18.64 -27.97
N ARG A 105 -20.23 -17.37 -28.09
CA ARG A 105 -19.27 -16.27 -28.26
C ARG A 105 -18.78 -15.83 -26.89
N VAL A 106 -17.48 -15.87 -26.68
CA VAL A 106 -16.81 -15.42 -25.45
C VAL A 106 -15.88 -14.24 -25.77
N ILE A 107 -15.81 -13.29 -24.86
CA ILE A 107 -14.86 -12.20 -24.87
C ILE A 107 -14.19 -12.14 -23.49
N GLY A 108 -12.91 -11.81 -23.46
CA GLY A 108 -12.19 -11.56 -22.21
C GLY A 108 -12.39 -10.09 -21.86
N TRP A 109 -12.68 -9.80 -20.60
CA TRP A 109 -12.82 -8.43 -20.13
C TRP A 109 -12.16 -8.29 -18.78
N GLN A 110 -11.02 -7.59 -18.77
CA GLN A 110 -10.21 -7.35 -17.58
C GLN A 110 -9.85 -8.67 -16.89
N GLY A 111 -9.34 -9.65 -17.63
CA GLY A 111 -8.86 -10.89 -17.02
C GLY A 111 -9.92 -11.94 -16.70
N GLU A 112 -11.19 -11.73 -17.05
CA GLU A 112 -12.28 -12.69 -16.84
C GLU A 112 -13.07 -12.99 -18.12
N PRO A 113 -13.67 -14.20 -18.26
CA PRO A 113 -14.51 -14.55 -19.40
C PRO A 113 -15.92 -13.96 -19.29
N TYR A 114 -16.38 -13.38 -20.39
CA TYR A 114 -17.74 -12.86 -20.56
C TYR A 114 -18.39 -13.45 -21.79
N PHE A 115 -19.67 -13.76 -21.65
CA PHE A 115 -20.58 -14.12 -22.71
C PHE A 115 -20.88 -12.90 -23.59
N ALA A 116 -20.72 -13.07 -24.89
CA ALA A 116 -20.95 -12.08 -25.94
C ALA A 116 -22.10 -12.45 -26.90
N GLY A 117 -22.63 -13.69 -26.81
CA GLY A 117 -23.74 -14.11 -27.66
C GLY A 117 -23.77 -15.59 -28.05
N TYR A 118 -24.84 -15.95 -28.77
CA TYR A 118 -25.02 -17.27 -29.39
C TYR A 118 -25.12 -17.12 -30.89
N THR A 119 -24.51 -18.04 -31.62
CA THR A 119 -24.73 -18.14 -33.07
C THR A 119 -25.83 -19.16 -33.30
N ARG A 120 -26.85 -18.78 -34.09
CA ARG A 120 -27.99 -19.64 -34.44
C ARG A 120 -27.55 -21.05 -34.82
N SER A 121 -28.22 -22.05 -34.25
CA SER A 121 -28.00 -23.47 -34.58
C SER A 121 -28.03 -23.72 -36.10
N ASN A 122 -26.98 -24.36 -36.59
CA ASN A 122 -26.97 -25.02 -37.88
C ASN A 122 -26.54 -26.47 -37.64
N SER A 123 -27.46 -27.42 -37.85
CA SER A 123 -27.27 -28.83 -37.51
C SER A 123 -25.93 -29.37 -38.05
N GLY A 124 -25.09 -29.86 -37.14
CA GLY A 124 -23.76 -30.40 -37.46
C GLY A 124 -22.61 -29.36 -37.47
N ASN A 125 -22.90 -28.07 -37.27
CA ASN A 125 -21.88 -27.03 -37.13
C ASN A 125 -21.58 -26.75 -35.64
N MET A 126 -20.44 -27.26 -35.17
CA MET A 126 -19.99 -27.13 -33.78
C MET A 126 -19.60 -25.70 -33.38
N SER A 127 -19.52 -24.75 -34.32
CA SER A 127 -19.36 -23.32 -34.05
C SER A 127 -20.68 -22.59 -33.74
N THR A 128 -21.80 -23.31 -33.71
CA THR A 128 -23.14 -22.79 -33.38
C THR A 128 -23.68 -23.42 -32.10
N THR A 129 -24.64 -22.77 -31.44
CA THR A 129 -25.23 -23.27 -30.20
C THR A 129 -26.38 -24.21 -30.52
N GLN A 130 -26.36 -25.45 -30.01
CA GLN A 130 -27.33 -26.48 -30.41
C GLN A 130 -28.67 -26.41 -29.67
N PHE A 131 -28.69 -25.86 -28.45
CA PHE A 131 -29.90 -25.79 -27.63
C PHE A 131 -30.71 -24.50 -27.81
N THR A 132 -30.33 -23.62 -28.74
CA THR A 132 -31.11 -22.43 -29.11
C THR A 132 -31.10 -22.17 -30.61
N ASN A 133 -32.21 -21.66 -31.14
CA ASN A 133 -32.35 -21.30 -32.55
C ASN A 133 -32.18 -19.80 -32.81
N ASN A 134 -31.91 -19.02 -31.76
CA ASN A 134 -31.77 -17.57 -31.84
C ASN A 134 -30.31 -17.20 -32.11
N ASN A 135 -30.09 -16.21 -32.98
CA ASN A 135 -28.80 -15.52 -33.06
C ASN A 135 -28.85 -14.36 -32.06
N ILE A 136 -28.00 -14.41 -31.04
CA ILE A 136 -27.97 -13.44 -29.95
C ILE A 136 -26.59 -12.78 -29.96
N SER A 137 -26.54 -11.46 -29.90
CA SER A 137 -25.31 -10.67 -29.81
C SER A 137 -25.51 -9.65 -28.70
N THR A 138 -24.88 -9.86 -27.55
CA THR A 138 -25.02 -8.92 -26.42
C THR A 138 -24.21 -7.65 -26.65
N LEU A 139 -23.12 -7.75 -27.44
CA LEU A 139 -22.28 -6.61 -27.83
C LEU A 139 -23.03 -5.59 -28.70
N SER A 140 -24.03 -6.02 -29.47
CA SER A 140 -24.87 -5.12 -30.27
C SER A 140 -25.64 -4.12 -29.40
N ASP A 141 -25.88 -4.48 -28.14
CA ASP A 141 -26.54 -3.66 -27.12
C ASP A 141 -25.54 -3.11 -26.09
N GLU A 142 -24.25 -3.10 -26.40
CA GLU A 142 -23.15 -2.64 -25.54
C GLU A 142 -23.12 -3.31 -24.15
N LYS A 143 -23.52 -4.59 -24.08
CA LYS A 143 -23.55 -5.37 -22.83
C LYS A 143 -22.76 -6.68 -22.96
N ILE A 144 -22.10 -7.05 -21.88
CA ILE A 144 -21.44 -8.36 -21.72
C ILE A 144 -21.83 -8.97 -20.39
N TYR A 145 -21.94 -10.29 -20.31
CA TYR A 145 -22.39 -11.00 -19.10
C TYR A 145 -21.32 -11.97 -18.61
N PRO A 146 -20.92 -11.96 -17.33
CA PRO A 146 -19.96 -12.95 -16.82
C PRO A 146 -20.41 -14.38 -17.12
N VAL A 147 -19.48 -15.22 -17.59
CA VAL A 147 -19.70 -16.67 -17.62
C VAL A 147 -19.48 -17.19 -16.19
N LEU A 148 -20.50 -17.82 -15.62
CA LEU A 148 -20.48 -18.26 -14.22
C LEU A 148 -20.11 -19.74 -14.10
N LEU A 149 -20.65 -20.59 -14.98
CA LEU A 149 -20.36 -22.02 -15.02
C LEU A 149 -20.26 -22.49 -16.48
N ASP A 150 -19.27 -23.32 -16.78
CA ASP A 150 -19.13 -24.07 -18.03
C ASP A 150 -18.33 -25.34 -17.76
N ASN A 151 -19.02 -26.40 -17.32
CA ASN A 151 -18.39 -27.68 -16.97
C ASN A 151 -19.21 -28.88 -17.43
N ASP A 152 -18.56 -30.03 -17.55
CA ASP A 152 -19.12 -31.32 -17.97
C ASP A 152 -18.91 -32.42 -16.91
N ASN A 153 -18.65 -32.02 -15.67
CA ASN A 153 -18.41 -32.94 -14.58
C ASN A 153 -19.68 -33.74 -14.24
N GLU A 154 -19.54 -35.06 -14.17
CA GLU A 154 -20.66 -35.93 -13.78
C GLU A 154 -21.08 -35.72 -12.34
N LYS A 155 -22.36 -35.39 -12.13
CA LYS A 155 -22.99 -35.31 -10.81
C LYS A 155 -24.22 -36.20 -10.75
N SER A 156 -24.22 -37.12 -9.79
CA SER A 156 -25.38 -37.96 -9.48
C SER A 156 -26.22 -37.32 -8.37
N LEU A 157 -27.50 -37.12 -8.64
CA LEU A 157 -28.50 -36.49 -7.76
C LEU A 157 -29.66 -37.46 -7.54
N SER A 158 -30.04 -37.68 -6.29
CA SER A 158 -31.21 -38.47 -5.90
C SER A 158 -32.47 -37.60 -5.87
N SER A 159 -33.65 -38.23 -5.90
CA SER A 159 -34.91 -37.51 -5.64
C SER A 159 -34.86 -36.80 -4.28
N GLY A 160 -35.16 -35.51 -4.26
CA GLY A 160 -35.05 -34.64 -3.08
C GLY A 160 -33.73 -33.87 -2.98
N ASP A 161 -32.68 -34.28 -3.72
CA ASP A 161 -31.41 -33.57 -3.73
C ASP A 161 -31.54 -32.22 -4.45
N THR A 162 -30.68 -31.28 -4.03
CA THR A 162 -30.53 -29.98 -4.67
C THR A 162 -29.11 -29.77 -5.18
N TYR A 163 -28.96 -29.16 -6.34
CA TYR A 163 -27.69 -28.66 -6.86
C TYR A 163 -27.72 -27.14 -6.86
N THR A 164 -26.78 -26.51 -6.15
CA THR A 164 -26.67 -25.04 -6.10
C THR A 164 -25.98 -24.53 -7.36
N LEU A 165 -26.60 -23.56 -7.99
CA LEU A 165 -26.07 -22.79 -9.10
C LEU A 165 -25.73 -21.37 -8.61
N GLU A 166 -25.05 -20.59 -9.44
CA GLU A 166 -24.68 -19.22 -9.09
C GLU A 166 -25.90 -18.26 -9.08
N ASN A 167 -25.74 -17.04 -8.57
CA ASN A 167 -26.80 -16.03 -8.49
C ASN A 167 -28.08 -16.48 -7.76
N GLY A 168 -27.93 -17.39 -6.78
CA GLY A 168 -29.03 -17.85 -5.92
C GLY A 168 -29.99 -18.85 -6.58
N TYR A 169 -29.58 -19.46 -7.69
CA TYR A 169 -30.32 -20.52 -8.36
C TYR A 169 -30.08 -21.90 -7.71
N LYS A 170 -31.09 -22.76 -7.72
CA LYS A 170 -30.98 -24.16 -7.28
C LYS A 170 -31.78 -25.08 -8.17
N LEU A 171 -31.19 -26.21 -8.58
CA LEU A 171 -31.89 -27.29 -9.25
C LEU A 171 -32.38 -28.28 -8.20
N LYS A 172 -33.65 -28.68 -8.27
CA LYS A 172 -34.25 -29.69 -7.41
C LYS A 172 -34.84 -30.82 -8.24
N ILE A 173 -34.49 -32.04 -7.89
CA ILE A 173 -34.94 -33.26 -8.56
C ILE A 173 -36.10 -33.87 -7.77
N SER A 174 -37.21 -34.20 -8.43
CA SER A 174 -38.31 -34.96 -7.83
C SER A 174 -38.91 -35.95 -8.83
N ASP A 175 -39.79 -36.83 -8.36
CA ASP A 175 -40.64 -37.69 -9.19
C ASP A 175 -39.87 -38.52 -10.23
N VAL A 176 -38.70 -39.06 -9.84
CA VAL A 176 -37.86 -39.88 -10.72
C VAL A 176 -38.57 -41.19 -11.04
N ASN A 177 -38.83 -41.43 -12.32
CA ASN A 177 -39.48 -42.62 -12.84
C ASN A 177 -38.52 -43.40 -13.74
N GLU A 178 -38.03 -44.52 -13.21
CA GLU A 178 -37.04 -45.36 -13.89
C GLU A 178 -37.58 -46.02 -15.16
N SER A 179 -38.87 -46.37 -15.20
CA SER A 179 -39.48 -47.07 -16.34
C SER A 179 -39.65 -46.17 -17.56
N SER A 180 -40.09 -44.92 -17.33
CA SER A 180 -40.25 -43.92 -18.40
C SER A 180 -38.97 -43.16 -18.72
N LYS A 181 -37.93 -43.30 -17.89
CA LYS A 181 -36.69 -42.49 -17.96
C LYS A 181 -36.99 -40.99 -17.93
N GLN A 182 -37.91 -40.60 -17.06
CA GLN A 182 -38.31 -39.22 -16.82
C GLN A 182 -38.22 -38.86 -15.34
N PHE A 183 -38.05 -37.58 -15.06
CA PHE A 183 -38.12 -37.02 -13.72
C PHE A 183 -38.59 -35.57 -13.80
N ARG A 184 -38.92 -34.98 -12.66
CA ARG A 184 -39.30 -33.59 -12.55
C ARG A 184 -38.12 -32.76 -12.09
N LEU A 185 -37.72 -31.77 -12.90
CA LEU A 185 -36.69 -30.80 -12.56
C LEU A 185 -37.35 -29.46 -12.24
N THR A 186 -37.11 -28.97 -11.02
CA THR A 186 -37.55 -27.66 -10.58
C THR A 186 -36.33 -26.75 -10.43
N LEU A 187 -36.32 -25.63 -11.16
CA LEU A 187 -35.37 -24.54 -10.95
C LEU A 187 -36.00 -23.54 -9.97
N GLU A 188 -35.29 -23.28 -8.88
CA GLU A 188 -35.65 -22.28 -7.88
C GLU A 188 -34.67 -21.11 -7.93
N LYS A 189 -35.17 -19.89 -7.72
CA LYS A 189 -34.36 -18.70 -7.46
C LYS A 189 -34.75 -18.13 -6.11
N SER A 190 -33.80 -17.99 -5.20
CA SER A 190 -34.05 -17.46 -3.84
C SER A 190 -35.22 -18.18 -3.12
N GLY A 191 -35.33 -19.50 -3.31
CA GLY A 191 -36.37 -20.35 -2.71
C GLY A 191 -37.73 -20.35 -3.41
N SER A 192 -37.90 -19.58 -4.50
CA SER A 192 -39.14 -19.58 -5.30
C SER A 192 -38.94 -20.34 -6.61
N SER A 193 -39.87 -21.22 -6.98
CA SER A 193 -39.81 -21.92 -8.27
C SER A 193 -40.00 -20.94 -9.43
N VAL A 194 -39.03 -20.91 -10.35
CA VAL A 194 -39.06 -20.07 -11.55
C VAL A 194 -39.29 -20.87 -12.84
N LYS A 195 -38.94 -22.16 -12.83
CA LYS A 195 -39.26 -23.09 -13.92
C LYS A 195 -39.42 -24.50 -13.36
N ASN A 196 -40.35 -25.27 -13.93
CA ASN A 196 -40.61 -26.64 -13.54
C ASN A 196 -40.98 -27.46 -14.78
N GLU A 197 -40.24 -28.54 -15.05
CA GLU A 197 -40.36 -29.30 -16.29
C GLU A 197 -40.15 -30.80 -16.03
N THR A 198 -40.88 -31.64 -16.77
CA THR A 198 -40.58 -33.08 -16.85
C THR A 198 -39.46 -33.29 -17.86
N VAL A 199 -38.31 -33.76 -17.39
CA VAL A 199 -37.09 -33.91 -18.19
C VAL A 199 -36.85 -35.41 -18.42
N SER A 200 -36.40 -35.76 -19.63
CA SER A 200 -36.08 -37.14 -20.01
C SER A 200 -34.57 -37.38 -19.99
N ASN A 201 -34.14 -38.65 -19.99
CA ASN A 201 -32.73 -38.96 -20.17
C ASN A 201 -32.18 -38.43 -21.51
N ASN A 202 -30.90 -38.06 -21.53
CA ASN A 202 -30.20 -37.55 -22.72
C ASN A 202 -30.88 -36.34 -23.36
N THR A 203 -31.37 -35.42 -22.52
CA THR A 203 -31.98 -34.15 -22.94
C THR A 203 -31.33 -32.97 -22.22
N THR A 204 -31.50 -31.77 -22.78
CA THR A 204 -31.03 -30.54 -22.17
C THR A 204 -32.21 -29.76 -21.60
N PHE A 205 -32.16 -29.45 -20.31
CA PHE A 205 -33.03 -28.46 -19.70
C PHE A 205 -32.43 -27.07 -19.94
N VAL A 206 -33.22 -26.16 -20.53
CA VAL A 206 -32.80 -24.77 -20.79
C VAL A 206 -33.72 -23.81 -20.04
N TYR A 207 -33.15 -22.83 -19.34
CA TYR A 207 -33.90 -21.72 -18.76
C TYR A 207 -33.50 -20.43 -19.44
N GLU A 208 -34.49 -19.76 -20.03
CA GLU A 208 -34.34 -18.49 -20.72
C GLU A 208 -34.90 -17.37 -19.85
N ARG A 209 -34.28 -16.19 -19.95
CA ARG A 209 -34.72 -14.98 -19.27
C ARG A 209 -34.63 -13.79 -20.21
N SER A 210 -35.54 -12.84 -20.07
CA SER A 210 -35.40 -11.53 -20.71
C SER A 210 -34.31 -10.74 -19.99
N LEU A 211 -33.23 -10.40 -20.72
CA LEU A 211 -32.12 -9.59 -20.24
C LEU A 211 -32.20 -8.20 -20.88
N ASP A 212 -32.81 -7.24 -20.18
CA ASP A 212 -32.98 -5.84 -20.60
C ASP A 212 -33.10 -5.64 -22.13
N ASP A 213 -32.21 -4.84 -22.71
CA ASP A 213 -32.18 -4.45 -24.12
C ASP A 213 -31.81 -5.60 -25.09
N VAL A 214 -31.28 -6.72 -24.57
CA VAL A 214 -30.84 -7.88 -25.38
C VAL A 214 -32.02 -8.79 -25.75
N GLY A 215 -33.08 -8.80 -24.92
CA GLY A 215 -34.24 -9.68 -25.09
C GLY A 215 -34.08 -11.06 -24.43
N THR A 216 -34.77 -12.08 -24.95
CA THR A 216 -34.80 -13.42 -24.35
C THR A 216 -33.53 -14.21 -24.66
N VAL A 217 -32.78 -14.55 -23.61
CA VAL A 217 -31.50 -15.26 -23.70
C VAL A 217 -31.53 -16.54 -22.85
N PRO A 218 -31.10 -17.69 -23.38
CA PRO A 218 -30.75 -18.86 -22.56
C PRO A 218 -29.64 -18.53 -21.56
N ILE A 219 -29.96 -18.52 -20.26
CA ILE A 219 -28.98 -18.18 -19.21
C ILE A 219 -28.50 -19.37 -18.39
N ILE A 220 -29.24 -20.49 -18.40
CA ILE A 220 -28.87 -21.75 -17.76
C ILE A 220 -29.19 -22.89 -18.72
N ALA A 221 -28.24 -23.80 -18.93
CA ALA A 221 -28.44 -25.07 -19.62
C ALA A 221 -27.89 -26.22 -18.76
N VAL A 222 -28.64 -27.33 -18.66
CA VAL A 222 -28.26 -28.52 -17.90
C VAL A 222 -28.50 -29.75 -18.75
N HIS A 223 -27.45 -30.51 -19.03
CA HIS A 223 -27.55 -31.77 -19.76
C HIS A 223 -27.77 -32.92 -18.77
N VAL A 224 -28.74 -33.78 -19.09
CA VAL A 224 -29.01 -34.99 -18.33
C VAL A 224 -28.43 -36.17 -19.09
N LYS A 225 -27.35 -36.75 -18.58
CA LYS A 225 -26.74 -37.96 -19.14
C LYS A 225 -27.71 -39.15 -19.13
N ASN A 226 -28.16 -39.55 -17.95
CA ASN A 226 -28.99 -40.74 -17.76
C ASN A 226 -29.69 -40.78 -16.39
N ILE A 227 -30.58 -41.76 -16.24
CA ILE A 227 -31.32 -42.06 -15.01
C ILE A 227 -31.06 -43.52 -14.63
N ASN A 228 -30.46 -43.72 -13.45
CA ASN A 228 -30.05 -45.00 -12.90
C ASN A 228 -30.79 -45.25 -11.57
N GLY A 229 -31.81 -46.10 -11.57
CA GLY A 229 -32.70 -46.25 -10.42
C GLY A 229 -33.42 -44.93 -10.11
N THR A 230 -33.30 -44.46 -8.87
CA THR A 230 -33.85 -43.18 -8.38
C THR A 230 -32.88 -42.00 -8.52
N LYS A 231 -31.72 -42.20 -9.16
CA LYS A 231 -30.69 -41.17 -9.35
C LYS A 231 -30.66 -40.66 -10.78
N VAL A 232 -30.58 -39.34 -10.91
CA VAL A 232 -30.35 -38.62 -12.15
C VAL A 232 -28.87 -38.26 -12.22
N VAL A 233 -28.23 -38.47 -13.37
CA VAL A 233 -26.85 -38.04 -13.61
C VAL A 233 -26.86 -36.89 -14.59
N ILE A 234 -26.28 -35.76 -14.19
CA ILE A 234 -26.01 -34.60 -15.06
C ILE A 234 -24.51 -34.54 -15.36
N ASP A 235 -24.14 -34.09 -16.54
CA ASP A 235 -22.75 -34.07 -17.05
C ASP A 235 -22.51 -32.86 -17.98
N GLY A 236 -23.31 -31.81 -17.82
CA GLY A 236 -23.18 -30.58 -18.56
C GLY A 236 -23.94 -29.48 -17.84
N ILE A 237 -23.25 -28.42 -17.44
CA ILE A 237 -23.84 -27.24 -16.82
C ILE A 237 -23.20 -26.01 -17.46
N PHE A 238 -24.05 -25.14 -18.02
CA PHE A 238 -23.67 -23.82 -18.47
C PHE A 238 -24.54 -22.77 -17.80
N GLN A 239 -23.92 -21.71 -17.29
CA GLN A 239 -24.62 -20.58 -16.68
C GLN A 239 -23.90 -19.26 -16.98
N ILE A 240 -24.67 -18.24 -17.34
CA ILE A 240 -24.21 -16.85 -17.37
C ILE A 240 -24.90 -16.03 -16.28
N SER A 241 -24.28 -14.91 -15.93
CA SER A 241 -24.89 -13.96 -15.01
C SER A 241 -26.11 -13.29 -15.62
N GLU A 242 -27.04 -12.87 -14.75
CA GLU A 242 -28.14 -12.01 -15.13
C GLU A 242 -27.77 -10.53 -15.04
N SER A 243 -26.66 -10.23 -14.36
CA SER A 243 -26.13 -8.88 -14.22
C SER A 243 -25.16 -8.60 -15.36
N ALA A 244 -25.47 -7.60 -16.17
CA ALA A 244 -24.61 -7.15 -17.24
C ALA A 244 -23.46 -6.28 -16.72
N THR A 245 -22.36 -6.26 -17.48
CA THR A 245 -21.38 -5.19 -17.49
C THR A 245 -21.63 -4.34 -18.73
N ASP A 246 -21.96 -3.06 -18.52
CA ASP A 246 -22.11 -2.11 -19.63
C ASP A 246 -20.74 -1.74 -20.21
N VAL A 247 -20.63 -1.75 -21.53
CA VAL A 247 -19.41 -1.40 -22.28
C VAL A 247 -19.64 -0.23 -23.23
N ASN A 248 -20.52 0.70 -22.87
CA ASN A 248 -20.93 1.80 -23.74
C ASN A 248 -19.77 2.65 -24.26
N GLU A 249 -19.85 3.07 -25.53
CA GLU A 249 -18.88 4.01 -26.10
C GLU A 249 -18.79 5.31 -25.29
N GLY A 250 -17.56 5.81 -25.08
CA GLY A 250 -17.25 6.96 -24.24
C GLY A 250 -17.17 6.67 -22.74
N LYS A 251 -17.51 5.45 -22.28
CA LYS A 251 -17.36 5.06 -20.88
C LYS A 251 -15.88 4.99 -20.49
N LYS A 252 -15.51 5.70 -19.41
CA LYS A 252 -14.17 5.62 -18.81
C LYS A 252 -14.05 4.42 -17.89
N VAL A 253 -12.92 3.73 -17.96
CA VAL A 253 -12.55 2.59 -17.12
C VAL A 253 -11.08 2.75 -16.71
N GLY A 254 -10.85 3.31 -15.53
CA GLY A 254 -9.50 3.72 -15.12
C GLY A 254 -8.98 4.89 -15.96
N ALA A 255 -7.74 4.78 -16.45
CA ALA A 255 -7.13 5.73 -17.37
C ALA A 255 -7.58 5.53 -18.84
N MET A 256 -8.34 4.48 -19.12
CA MET A 256 -8.79 4.13 -20.47
C MET A 256 -10.25 4.58 -20.69
N GLU A 257 -10.63 4.76 -21.95
CA GLU A 257 -11.98 5.09 -22.40
C GLU A 257 -12.37 4.18 -23.56
N ILE A 258 -13.59 3.64 -23.53
CA ILE A 258 -14.13 2.82 -24.62
C ILE A 258 -14.34 3.71 -25.84
N LYS A 259 -13.68 3.38 -26.95
CA LYS A 259 -13.73 4.13 -28.21
C LYS A 259 -14.66 3.50 -29.24
N THR A 260 -14.77 2.17 -29.23
CA THR A 260 -15.61 1.47 -30.20
C THR A 260 -16.15 0.19 -29.59
N VAL A 261 -17.44 -0.05 -29.76
CA VAL A 261 -18.08 -1.35 -29.56
C VAL A 261 -18.79 -1.74 -30.84
N ASN A 262 -18.52 -2.94 -31.32
CA ASN A 262 -19.29 -3.54 -32.40
C ASN A 262 -19.57 -5.01 -32.11
N GLU A 263 -20.26 -5.69 -33.03
CA GLU A 263 -20.67 -7.08 -32.83
C GLU A 263 -19.50 -8.05 -32.62
N THR A 264 -18.27 -7.66 -32.98
CA THR A 264 -17.08 -8.52 -32.85
C THR A 264 -16.09 -8.09 -31.79
N ARG A 265 -15.94 -6.79 -31.51
CA ARG A 265 -14.85 -6.28 -30.66
C ARG A 265 -15.24 -5.07 -29.82
N ILE A 266 -14.45 -4.89 -28.76
CA ILE A 266 -14.37 -3.67 -27.96
C ILE A 266 -12.96 -3.11 -28.10
N THR A 267 -12.83 -1.79 -28.25
CA THR A 267 -11.54 -1.09 -28.25
C THR A 267 -11.56 0.07 -27.28
N MET A 268 -10.49 0.21 -26.50
CA MET A 268 -10.31 1.29 -25.54
C MET A 268 -8.98 2.00 -25.78
N LYS A 269 -8.96 3.32 -25.54
CA LYS A 269 -7.73 4.12 -25.57
C LYS A 269 -7.65 5.06 -24.38
N ASN A 270 -6.45 5.45 -23.98
CA ASN A 270 -6.30 6.50 -22.98
C ASN A 270 -6.56 7.89 -23.60
N PRO A 271 -7.60 8.64 -23.20
CA PRO A 271 -7.87 9.96 -23.76
C PRO A 271 -6.84 11.00 -23.30
N ASP A 272 -6.21 10.78 -22.14
CA ASP A 272 -5.25 11.66 -21.50
C ASP A 272 -3.88 11.00 -21.40
N ARG A 273 -2.82 11.82 -21.29
CA ARG A 273 -1.45 11.31 -21.05
C ARG A 273 -1.36 10.57 -19.71
N ILE A 274 -0.60 9.47 -19.69
CA ILE A 274 -0.30 8.69 -18.49
C ILE A 274 1.17 8.91 -18.12
N LYS A 275 1.44 9.41 -16.92
CA LYS A 275 2.81 9.62 -16.41
C LYS A 275 3.33 8.35 -15.73
N LEU A 276 4.58 7.99 -15.99
CA LEU A 276 5.28 6.82 -15.44
C LEU A 276 6.39 7.30 -14.49
N ASN A 277 6.01 7.89 -13.35
CA ASN A 277 6.97 8.39 -12.38
C ASN A 277 7.74 7.25 -11.71
N ALA A 278 8.93 7.53 -11.17
CA ALA A 278 9.71 6.53 -10.43
C ALA A 278 8.97 6.20 -9.14
N ASP A 279 9.07 4.94 -8.73
CA ASP A 279 8.40 4.41 -7.54
C ASP A 279 6.90 4.74 -7.54
N SER A 280 6.21 4.40 -8.63
CA SER A 280 4.79 4.71 -8.75
C SER A 280 4.01 3.60 -9.44
N THR A 281 2.80 3.36 -8.94
CA THR A 281 1.85 2.45 -9.56
C THR A 281 0.71 3.25 -10.19
N VAL A 282 0.42 2.98 -11.45
CA VAL A 282 -0.62 3.67 -12.21
C VAL A 282 -1.72 2.69 -12.57
N THR A 283 -2.97 3.00 -12.23
CA THR A 283 -4.11 2.18 -12.66
C THR A 283 -4.41 2.44 -14.13
N LEU A 284 -4.23 1.42 -14.97
CA LEU A 284 -4.54 1.50 -16.39
C LEU A 284 -6.04 1.32 -16.61
N MET A 285 -6.59 0.17 -16.21
CA MET A 285 -8.02 -0.12 -16.28
C MET A 285 -8.42 -1.19 -15.27
N GLY A 286 -9.56 -1.01 -14.59
CA GLY A 286 -10.06 -1.99 -13.61
C GLY A 286 -9.00 -2.31 -12.57
N HIS A 287 -8.58 -3.57 -12.53
CA HIS A 287 -7.53 -4.03 -11.61
C HIS A 287 -6.13 -4.15 -12.26
N ILE A 288 -5.99 -3.83 -13.54
CA ILE A 288 -4.72 -3.87 -14.27
C ILE A 288 -4.01 -2.53 -14.07
N LYS A 289 -2.78 -2.61 -13.60
CA LYS A 289 -1.93 -1.46 -13.26
C LYS A 289 -0.58 -1.59 -13.94
N ILE A 290 0.08 -0.45 -14.10
CA ILE A 290 1.48 -0.34 -14.51
C ILE A 290 2.27 -0.05 -13.24
N ASP A 291 3.16 -0.94 -12.85
CA ASP A 291 4.04 -0.74 -11.70
C ASP A 291 5.41 -0.26 -12.17
N VAL A 292 5.73 1.01 -11.89
CA VAL A 292 6.93 1.69 -12.38
C VAL A 292 7.98 1.68 -11.28
N LYS A 293 9.14 1.11 -11.60
CA LYS A 293 10.21 0.91 -10.62
C LYS A 293 10.99 2.19 -10.34
N ASP A 294 11.60 2.24 -9.16
CA ASP A 294 12.51 3.32 -8.79
C ASP A 294 13.85 3.19 -9.53
N ALA A 295 13.87 3.64 -10.78
CA ALA A 295 15.05 3.58 -11.62
C ALA A 295 15.20 4.84 -12.47
N SER A 296 16.45 5.22 -12.75
CA SER A 296 16.76 6.38 -13.60
C SER A 296 16.37 6.16 -15.07
N LYS A 297 16.45 4.91 -15.54
CA LYS A 297 15.89 4.45 -16.81
C LYS A 297 14.50 3.88 -16.58
N LEU A 298 13.59 4.08 -17.53
CA LEU A 298 12.22 3.62 -17.37
C LEU A 298 12.17 2.09 -17.36
N LYS A 299 11.65 1.54 -16.27
CA LYS A 299 11.37 0.12 -16.08
C LYS A 299 10.00 -0.03 -15.45
N PHE A 300 9.16 -0.91 -15.98
CA PHE A 300 7.85 -1.18 -15.41
C PHE A 300 7.36 -2.57 -15.79
N GLU A 301 6.32 -3.03 -15.11
CA GLU A 301 5.61 -4.25 -15.46
C GLU A 301 4.09 -4.04 -15.36
N LEU A 302 3.32 -4.89 -16.03
CA LEU A 302 1.88 -4.96 -15.78
C LEU A 302 1.61 -5.86 -14.58
N VAL A 303 0.80 -5.35 -13.64
CA VAL A 303 0.38 -6.08 -12.44
C VAL A 303 -1.14 -6.06 -12.31
N SER A 304 -1.70 -7.16 -11.81
CA SER A 304 -3.15 -7.31 -11.57
C SER A 304 -3.40 -7.66 -10.12
N ASN A 305 -4.31 -6.95 -9.44
CA ASN A 305 -4.85 -7.41 -8.16
C ASN A 305 -6.22 -8.07 -8.42
N PRO A 306 -6.35 -9.40 -8.50
CA PRO A 306 -7.65 -10.02 -8.74
C PRO A 306 -8.64 -9.65 -7.62
N LYS A 307 -9.91 -9.45 -7.99
CA LYS A 307 -11.01 -9.49 -7.03
C LYS A 307 -11.30 -10.97 -6.73
N THR A 308 -11.36 -11.28 -5.44
CA THR A 308 -11.93 -12.47 -4.79
C THR A 308 -11.16 -13.80 -4.81
N ASP A 309 -11.01 -14.31 -3.59
CA ASP A 309 -10.17 -15.36 -2.98
C ASP A 309 -10.23 -16.83 -3.44
N ASP A 310 -11.04 -17.29 -4.40
CA ASP A 310 -11.31 -18.76 -4.42
C ASP A 310 -10.81 -19.60 -5.62
N GLU A 311 -10.51 -19.05 -6.81
CA GLU A 311 -9.96 -19.88 -7.91
C GLU A 311 -9.05 -19.14 -8.91
N LYS A 312 -7.84 -18.76 -8.48
CA LYS A 312 -6.73 -18.49 -9.43
C LYS A 312 -5.46 -19.20 -8.99
N THR A 313 -5.43 -20.52 -9.13
CA THR A 313 -4.28 -21.39 -8.86
C THR A 313 -3.01 -21.01 -9.64
N TYR A 314 -3.10 -20.07 -10.58
CA TYR A 314 -2.05 -19.70 -11.52
C TYR A 314 -1.91 -18.18 -11.76
N SER A 315 -2.32 -17.31 -10.82
CA SER A 315 -2.22 -15.83 -10.97
C SER A 315 -0.81 -15.34 -11.32
N ASP A 316 0.23 -16.04 -10.87
CA ASP A 316 1.64 -15.70 -11.09
C ASP A 316 2.35 -16.68 -12.03
N ARG A 317 1.59 -17.30 -12.95
CA ARG A 317 2.19 -18.20 -13.95
C ARG A 317 3.17 -17.46 -14.85
N GLY A 318 4.11 -18.23 -15.38
CA GLY A 318 4.95 -17.79 -16.48
C GLY A 318 4.21 -17.73 -17.80
N MET A 319 4.94 -17.22 -18.79
CA MET A 319 4.48 -17.13 -20.17
C MET A 319 4.08 -18.52 -20.70
N VAL A 320 2.96 -18.59 -21.42
CA VAL A 320 2.47 -19.85 -21.98
C VAL A 320 3.33 -20.27 -23.19
N TYR A 321 3.82 -21.51 -23.16
CA TYR A 321 4.23 -22.22 -24.37
C TYR A 321 2.97 -22.73 -25.09
N ASP A 322 2.80 -22.36 -26.35
CA ASP A 322 1.78 -22.89 -27.24
C ASP A 322 2.26 -22.91 -28.71
N SER A 323 1.38 -23.28 -29.64
CA SER A 323 1.70 -23.37 -31.07
C SER A 323 2.07 -22.01 -31.70
N SER A 324 1.54 -20.92 -31.15
CA SER A 324 1.81 -19.54 -31.56
C SER A 324 3.04 -18.96 -30.85
N ASN A 325 3.19 -19.29 -29.56
CA ASN A 325 4.25 -18.84 -28.67
C ASN A 325 5.13 -20.04 -28.30
N LYS A 326 6.10 -20.37 -29.15
CA LYS A 326 7.01 -21.51 -28.98
C LYS A 326 8.10 -21.26 -27.94
N ASN A 327 7.79 -20.50 -26.89
CA ASN A 327 8.76 -20.14 -25.85
C ASN A 327 9.15 -21.35 -25.01
N LYS A 328 10.45 -21.61 -24.92
CA LYS A 328 11.00 -22.74 -24.16
C LYS A 328 11.91 -22.29 -23.02
N SER A 329 11.93 -21.00 -22.68
CA SER A 329 12.79 -20.45 -21.64
C SER A 329 12.03 -19.43 -20.81
N TRP A 330 12.16 -19.54 -19.49
CA TRP A 330 11.49 -18.70 -18.52
C TRP A 330 12.50 -18.11 -17.55
N ASN A 331 12.43 -16.80 -17.35
CA ASN A 331 13.28 -16.02 -16.47
C ASN A 331 12.43 -14.93 -15.78
N GLY A 332 13.03 -14.08 -14.95
CA GLY A 332 12.29 -13.04 -14.22
C GLY A 332 11.53 -12.04 -15.11
N MET A 333 11.82 -11.95 -16.41
CA MET A 333 11.11 -11.06 -17.33
C MET A 333 9.77 -11.63 -17.81
N ASN A 334 9.64 -12.95 -17.92
CA ASN A 334 8.47 -13.61 -18.50
C ASN A 334 7.85 -14.68 -17.59
N PHE A 335 8.36 -14.80 -16.36
CA PHE A 335 7.80 -15.60 -15.30
C PHE A 335 7.89 -14.86 -13.98
N PRO A 336 6.78 -14.27 -13.48
CA PRO A 336 6.75 -13.51 -12.23
C PRO A 336 7.18 -14.30 -10.99
N GLY A 337 7.13 -15.63 -11.06
CA GLY A 337 7.65 -16.50 -10.01
C GLY A 337 9.18 -16.51 -9.89
N PHE A 338 9.91 -15.94 -10.84
CA PHE A 338 11.35 -15.73 -10.77
C PHE A 338 11.68 -14.25 -10.54
N THR A 339 12.78 -14.00 -9.83
CA THR A 339 13.19 -12.62 -9.56
C THR A 339 13.84 -11.98 -10.79
N TYR A 340 13.42 -10.74 -11.05
CA TYR A 340 14.11 -9.82 -11.95
C TYR A 340 14.74 -8.71 -11.12
N ASP A 341 16.07 -8.60 -11.15
CA ASP A 341 16.77 -7.52 -10.47
C ASP A 341 16.66 -6.24 -11.31
N TYR A 342 15.71 -5.39 -10.95
CA TYR A 342 15.46 -4.12 -11.62
C TYR A 342 16.60 -3.10 -11.47
N ASN A 343 17.47 -3.25 -10.47
CA ASN A 343 18.62 -2.35 -10.30
C ASN A 343 19.71 -2.65 -11.33
N ASN A 344 19.97 -3.94 -11.56
CA ASN A 344 21.01 -4.40 -12.47
C ASN A 344 20.50 -4.81 -13.86
N SER A 345 19.17 -4.86 -14.05
CA SER A 345 18.52 -5.39 -15.26
C SER A 345 18.96 -6.82 -15.59
N THR A 346 19.11 -7.64 -14.56
CA THR A 346 19.58 -9.02 -14.68
C THR A 346 18.57 -10.01 -14.15
N GLU A 347 18.47 -11.18 -14.78
CA GLU A 347 17.67 -12.28 -14.27
C GLU A 347 18.49 -13.14 -13.30
N THR A 348 17.88 -13.56 -12.19
CA THR A 348 18.55 -14.39 -11.18
C THR A 348 18.40 -15.89 -11.50
N GLU A 349 17.30 -16.25 -12.17
CA GLU A 349 16.89 -17.62 -12.44
C GLU A 349 16.49 -17.79 -13.91
N ASN A 350 16.75 -18.98 -14.45
CA ASN A 350 16.30 -19.39 -15.77
C ASN A 350 15.88 -20.86 -15.76
N LEU A 351 14.72 -21.16 -16.31
CA LEU A 351 14.22 -22.50 -16.61
C LEU A 351 14.12 -22.65 -18.13
N SER A 352 14.67 -23.69 -18.73
CA SER A 352 14.54 -23.90 -20.17
C SER A 352 14.45 -25.37 -20.57
N PHE A 353 13.83 -25.62 -21.74
CA PHE A 353 13.87 -26.92 -22.41
C PHE A 353 14.96 -26.94 -23.48
N ASP A 354 16.01 -27.73 -23.26
CA ASP A 354 17.06 -28.00 -24.25
C ASP A 354 16.59 -29.07 -25.26
N VAL A 355 15.67 -28.63 -26.12
CA VAL A 355 15.04 -29.47 -27.15
C VAL A 355 15.03 -28.72 -28.48
N SER A 356 15.56 -29.34 -29.54
CA SER A 356 15.45 -28.80 -30.90
C SER A 356 14.03 -28.92 -31.45
N GLY A 357 13.59 -27.95 -32.27
CA GLY A 357 12.27 -28.01 -32.92
C GLY A 357 11.09 -27.72 -31.99
N THR A 358 9.97 -28.45 -32.14
CA THR A 358 8.76 -28.29 -31.30
C THR A 358 8.84 -29.17 -30.05
N LEU A 359 8.43 -28.65 -28.89
CA LEU A 359 8.40 -29.44 -27.65
C LEU A 359 7.42 -30.63 -27.79
N GLN A 360 7.83 -31.80 -27.32
CA GLN A 360 7.04 -33.02 -27.33
C GLN A 360 6.49 -33.33 -25.94
N ARG A 361 5.49 -34.21 -25.85
CA ARG A 361 4.88 -34.62 -24.58
C ARG A 361 5.77 -35.48 -23.69
N SER A 362 6.96 -35.84 -24.15
CA SER A 362 7.97 -36.52 -23.33
C SER A 362 9.29 -35.81 -23.51
N VAL A 363 9.93 -35.49 -22.38
CA VAL A 363 11.19 -34.77 -22.30
C VAL A 363 12.19 -35.70 -21.65
N SER A 364 13.30 -35.99 -22.33
CA SER A 364 14.31 -36.94 -21.85
C SER A 364 15.06 -36.38 -20.65
N ALA A 365 15.75 -37.24 -19.91
CA ALA A 365 16.70 -36.83 -18.88
C ALA A 365 17.67 -35.77 -19.42
N LYS A 366 17.98 -34.77 -18.58
CA LYS A 366 18.85 -33.63 -18.88
C LYS A 366 18.40 -32.65 -19.97
N GLN A 367 17.13 -32.68 -20.37
CA GLN A 367 16.57 -31.74 -21.36
C GLN A 367 15.74 -30.61 -20.72
N ILE A 368 15.54 -30.63 -19.41
CA ILE A 368 15.08 -29.47 -18.63
C ILE A 368 16.28 -28.94 -17.86
N LEU A 369 16.63 -27.69 -18.12
CA LEU A 369 17.73 -26.98 -17.48
C LEU A 369 17.16 -25.89 -16.59
N TYR A 370 17.48 -25.92 -15.30
CA TYR A 370 17.24 -24.79 -14.39
C TYR A 370 18.58 -24.26 -13.90
N SER A 371 18.82 -22.96 -14.04
CA SER A 371 20.04 -22.30 -13.56
C SER A 371 19.69 -21.11 -12.69
N THR A 372 20.46 -20.90 -11.64
CA THR A 372 20.31 -19.75 -10.75
C THR A 372 21.69 -19.19 -10.41
N ASN A 373 21.77 -17.87 -10.29
CA ASN A 373 22.98 -17.14 -9.94
C ASN A 373 22.78 -16.41 -8.61
N ALA A 374 23.85 -16.38 -7.81
CA ALA A 374 23.88 -15.55 -6.63
C ALA A 374 23.90 -14.07 -7.03
N TYR A 375 23.16 -13.26 -6.30
CA TYR A 375 23.07 -11.81 -6.46
C TYR A 375 23.23 -11.12 -5.11
N ASN A 376 23.44 -9.81 -5.13
CA ASN A 376 23.58 -9.03 -3.90
C ASN A 376 22.22 -8.52 -3.47
N GLU A 377 21.82 -8.84 -2.25
CA GLU A 377 20.60 -8.33 -1.63
C GLU A 377 20.97 -7.39 -0.48
N SER A 378 20.33 -6.23 -0.44
CA SER A 378 20.61 -5.23 0.58
C SER A 378 20.07 -5.63 1.94
N PHE A 379 20.83 -5.32 2.99
CA PHE A 379 20.29 -5.35 4.34
C PHE A 379 19.27 -4.23 4.52
N ASN A 380 18.23 -4.48 5.31
CA ASN A 380 17.26 -3.45 5.67
C ASN A 380 17.89 -2.35 6.53
N TYR A 381 18.95 -2.65 7.29
CA TYR A 381 19.82 -1.64 7.85
C TYR A 381 20.91 -1.28 6.81
N SER A 382 20.70 -0.20 6.07
CA SER A 382 21.46 0.15 4.87
C SER A 382 22.97 0.27 5.08
N ASP A 383 23.44 0.68 6.27
CA ASP A 383 24.88 0.82 6.54
C ASP A 383 25.62 -0.52 6.60
N TRP A 384 24.91 -1.65 6.65
CA TRP A 384 25.51 -2.98 6.55
C TRP A 384 25.85 -3.38 5.11
N GLY A 385 25.34 -2.66 4.10
CA GLY A 385 25.56 -2.95 2.69
C GLY A 385 24.65 -4.08 2.18
N SER A 386 25.24 -5.16 1.68
CA SER A 386 24.51 -6.30 1.10
C SER A 386 25.10 -7.66 1.51
N TYR A 387 24.29 -8.72 1.41
CA TYR A 387 24.72 -10.13 1.48
C TYR A 387 24.48 -10.82 0.14
N GLN A 388 25.06 -12.02 -0.05
CA GLN A 388 24.79 -12.84 -1.23
C GLN A 388 23.53 -13.68 -1.01
N ALA A 389 22.55 -13.43 -1.86
CA ALA A 389 21.32 -14.19 -1.98
C ALA A 389 21.37 -15.11 -3.20
N ILE A 390 20.63 -16.20 -3.19
CA ILE A 390 20.42 -17.08 -4.36
C ILE A 390 19.00 -17.65 -4.31
N ASN A 391 18.35 -17.72 -5.47
CA ASN A 391 16.97 -18.21 -5.52
C ASN A 391 16.89 -19.67 -5.97
N LEU A 392 15.97 -20.43 -5.37
CA LEU A 392 15.62 -21.80 -5.71
C LEU A 392 14.12 -21.91 -6.00
N GLY A 393 13.74 -21.88 -7.27
CA GLY A 393 12.35 -22.01 -7.68
C GLY A 393 11.49 -20.85 -7.20
N GLY A 394 12.04 -19.63 -7.22
CA GLY A 394 11.39 -18.41 -6.74
C GLY A 394 11.54 -18.12 -5.24
N GLU A 395 12.08 -19.05 -4.45
CA GLU A 395 12.38 -18.80 -3.03
C GLU A 395 13.81 -18.30 -2.84
N ASN A 396 13.97 -17.28 -2.00
CA ASN A 396 15.25 -16.67 -1.71
C ASN A 396 15.98 -17.37 -0.54
N TYR A 397 17.27 -17.65 -0.74
CA TYR A 397 18.17 -18.22 0.26
C TYR A 397 19.44 -17.38 0.40
N PHE A 398 19.98 -17.33 1.61
CA PHE A 398 21.33 -16.87 1.89
C PHE A 398 22.38 -17.83 1.31
N ALA A 399 23.35 -17.28 0.58
CA ALA A 399 24.47 -17.98 -0.03
C ALA A 399 25.82 -17.64 0.60
N GLY A 400 25.99 -16.44 1.17
CA GLY A 400 27.27 -15.99 1.74
C GLY A 400 27.36 -14.49 2.00
N TYR A 401 28.53 -14.06 2.48
CA TYR A 401 28.89 -12.65 2.61
C TYR A 401 30.02 -12.29 1.64
N LEU A 402 29.98 -11.04 1.16
CA LEU A 402 31.08 -10.48 0.38
C LEU A 402 31.94 -9.60 1.28
N ARG A 403 33.25 -9.83 1.23
CA ARG A 403 34.23 -9.07 2.00
C ARG A 403 34.07 -7.57 1.81
N TYR A 404 34.10 -6.82 2.91
CA TYR A 404 34.07 -5.36 2.89
C TYR A 404 35.07 -4.75 1.90
N ASN A 405 34.58 -3.84 1.05
CA ASN A 405 35.40 -3.05 0.15
C ASN A 405 34.96 -1.58 0.24
N SER A 406 35.84 -0.71 0.75
CA SER A 406 35.55 0.71 0.93
C SER A 406 35.20 1.45 -0.37
N SER A 407 35.63 0.94 -1.52
CA SER A 407 35.31 1.48 -2.85
C SER A 407 33.94 1.03 -3.38
N ASN A 408 33.29 0.03 -2.75
CA ASN A 408 32.00 -0.52 -3.19
C ASN A 408 31.13 -0.97 -2.00
N LYS A 409 30.99 -0.10 -0.98
CA LYS A 409 30.35 -0.44 0.31
C LYS A 409 28.93 -0.99 0.21
N ASN A 410 28.19 -0.60 -0.81
CA ASN A 410 26.79 -1.03 -1.00
C ASN A 410 26.69 -2.50 -1.47
N ASN A 411 27.79 -3.06 -1.99
CA ASN A 411 27.85 -4.42 -2.53
C ASN A 411 28.70 -5.37 -1.66
N THR A 412 29.00 -4.97 -0.44
CA THR A 412 29.80 -5.74 0.51
C THR A 412 29.14 -5.75 1.88
N THR A 413 29.56 -6.66 2.76
CA THR A 413 29.05 -6.74 4.12
C THR A 413 29.97 -5.96 5.06
N ASN A 414 29.42 -5.00 5.81
CA ASN A 414 30.23 -4.06 6.59
C ASN A 414 30.45 -4.47 8.07
N PHE A 415 29.77 -5.51 8.56
CA PHE A 415 29.90 -5.98 9.95
C PHE A 415 30.78 -7.23 10.10
N THR A 416 31.32 -7.76 9.00
CA THR A 416 32.24 -8.91 9.00
C THR A 416 33.29 -8.74 7.90
N ASP A 417 34.50 -9.24 8.15
CA ASP A 417 35.56 -9.35 7.14
C ASP A 417 35.51 -10.69 6.37
N SER A 418 34.52 -11.54 6.68
CA SER A 418 34.31 -12.82 6.00
C SER A 418 34.02 -12.63 4.51
N ASN A 419 34.63 -13.49 3.69
CA ASN A 419 34.28 -13.69 2.28
C ASN A 419 33.71 -15.09 2.07
N ASP A 420 33.10 -15.65 3.12
CA ASP A 420 32.68 -17.03 3.14
C ASP A 420 31.31 -17.16 2.51
N SER A 421 31.20 -18.19 1.68
CA SER A 421 29.98 -18.61 1.04
C SER A 421 29.73 -20.04 1.48
N ILE A 422 28.55 -20.31 2.02
CA ILE A 422 28.10 -21.68 2.30
C ILE A 422 27.75 -22.43 1.00
N LEU A 423 27.42 -21.68 -0.07
CA LEU A 423 27.11 -22.24 -1.38
C LEU A 423 28.30 -22.99 -2.00
N LYS A 424 29.54 -22.55 -1.73
CA LYS A 424 30.76 -23.23 -2.22
C LYS A 424 30.86 -24.67 -1.69
N ASP A 425 30.28 -24.94 -0.53
CA ASP A 425 30.28 -26.23 0.15
C ASP A 425 29.03 -27.06 -0.18
N GLY A 426 28.15 -26.52 -1.05
CA GLY A 426 26.91 -27.18 -1.44
C GLY A 426 25.75 -26.92 -0.49
N ASP A 427 25.77 -25.82 0.26
CA ASP A 427 24.69 -25.47 1.19
C ASP A 427 24.10 -24.09 0.89
N VAL A 428 22.80 -23.94 1.12
CA VAL A 428 22.15 -22.62 1.23
C VAL A 428 21.31 -22.57 2.50
N SER A 429 21.03 -21.38 3.02
CA SER A 429 20.27 -21.22 4.27
C SER A 429 19.15 -20.19 4.13
N LYS A 430 18.10 -20.28 4.94
CA LYS A 430 17.03 -19.26 4.95
C LYS A 430 17.48 -18.01 5.70
N VAL A 431 17.13 -16.84 5.17
CA VAL A 431 17.15 -15.58 5.94
C VAL A 431 15.93 -15.57 6.84
N LEU A 432 16.14 -15.47 8.16
CA LEU A 432 15.07 -15.53 9.16
C LEU A 432 14.62 -14.14 9.60
N ILE A 433 15.58 -13.22 9.78
CA ILE A 433 15.31 -11.83 10.13
C ILE A 433 16.20 -10.94 9.26
N ASN A 434 15.61 -9.94 8.61
CA ASN A 434 16.33 -8.82 8.02
C ASN A 434 15.54 -7.56 8.37
N ASN A 435 15.96 -6.82 9.40
CA ASN A 435 15.22 -5.68 9.93
C ASN A 435 16.16 -4.49 10.13
N GLY A 436 15.76 -3.31 9.63
CA GLY A 436 16.47 -2.04 9.81
C GLY A 436 15.66 -0.95 10.52
N THR A 437 14.52 -1.32 11.12
CA THR A 437 13.69 -0.39 11.89
C THR A 437 14.30 -0.19 13.27
N GLU A 438 14.59 1.05 13.63
CA GLU A 438 15.09 1.38 14.96
C GLU A 438 14.01 1.15 16.03
N LYS A 439 14.37 0.42 17.08
CA LYS A 439 13.54 0.15 18.25
C LYS A 439 14.27 0.46 19.55
N GLN A 440 13.52 0.92 20.53
CA GLN A 440 13.99 1.26 21.87
C GLN A 440 13.72 0.12 22.84
N TYR A 441 14.72 -0.24 23.66
CA TYR A 441 14.64 -1.29 24.65
C TYR A 441 15.18 -0.81 26.00
N ASN A 442 14.54 -1.22 27.09
CA ASN A 442 15.00 -0.94 28.43
C ASN A 442 16.04 -1.97 28.90
N LYS A 443 16.84 -1.61 29.90
CA LYS A 443 17.68 -2.58 30.62
C LYS A 443 16.84 -3.75 31.13
N GLY A 444 17.34 -4.97 30.95
CA GLY A 444 16.66 -6.22 31.28
C GLY A 444 15.75 -6.77 30.19
N ALA A 445 15.52 -6.01 29.10
CA ALA A 445 14.73 -6.50 27.96
C ALA A 445 15.36 -7.75 27.34
N ASN A 446 14.50 -8.65 26.87
CA ASN A 446 14.88 -9.82 26.10
C ASN A 446 14.26 -9.72 24.71
N ILE A 447 15.10 -9.68 23.68
CA ILE A 447 14.69 -9.59 22.29
C ILE A 447 14.59 -11.00 21.74
N SER A 448 13.38 -11.44 21.39
CA SER A 448 13.17 -12.74 20.75
C SER A 448 13.77 -12.76 19.36
N LEU A 449 14.52 -13.82 19.08
CA LEU A 449 15.07 -14.15 17.77
C LEU A 449 14.52 -15.51 17.33
N GLU A 450 14.79 -15.91 16.10
CA GLU A 450 14.28 -17.17 15.55
C GLU A 450 15.10 -18.38 16.00
N GLU A 451 14.56 -19.58 15.80
CA GLU A 451 15.19 -20.86 16.18
C GLU A 451 15.57 -20.93 17.67
N GLY A 452 14.82 -20.33 18.60
CA GLY A 452 15.11 -20.43 20.03
C GLY A 452 16.27 -19.54 20.51
N TYR A 453 16.77 -18.63 19.67
CA TYR A 453 17.69 -17.60 20.10
C TYR A 453 16.95 -16.45 20.81
N SER A 454 17.61 -15.79 21.77
CA SER A 454 17.13 -14.53 22.37
C SER A 454 18.29 -13.66 22.81
N LEU A 455 18.19 -12.34 22.63
CA LEU A 455 19.23 -11.38 22.99
C LEU A 455 18.79 -10.56 24.19
N GLN A 456 19.47 -10.76 25.33
CA GLN A 456 19.19 -10.06 26.57
C GLN A 456 20.08 -8.83 26.73
N ILE A 457 19.46 -7.70 27.06
CA ILE A 457 20.15 -6.46 27.46
C ILE A 457 20.44 -6.54 28.96
N SER A 458 21.58 -7.12 29.32
CA SER A 458 21.91 -7.46 30.71
C SER A 458 22.18 -6.21 31.56
N ASN A 459 23.07 -5.33 31.09
CA ASN A 459 23.43 -4.13 31.83
C ASN A 459 23.92 -3.01 30.91
N ILE A 460 23.92 -1.77 31.39
CA ILE A 460 24.65 -0.65 30.79
C ILE A 460 25.85 -0.38 31.68
N THR A 461 27.03 -0.21 31.08
CA THR A 461 28.32 -0.09 31.77
C THR A 461 29.14 1.07 31.21
N ASP A 462 30.20 1.46 31.92
CA ASP A 462 31.15 2.51 31.53
C ASP A 462 30.50 3.90 31.30
N ASN A 463 29.82 4.45 32.33
CA ASN A 463 29.17 5.77 32.30
C ASN A 463 28.29 5.97 31.04
N GLY A 464 27.53 4.93 30.66
CA GLY A 464 26.46 5.04 29.68
C GLY A 464 26.88 4.84 28.25
N SER A 465 28.15 4.53 28.02
CA SER A 465 28.71 4.41 26.69
C SER A 465 28.62 3.00 26.10
N LYS A 466 28.39 1.96 26.92
CA LYS A 466 28.36 0.55 26.50
C LYS A 466 27.17 -0.22 27.07
N VAL A 467 26.63 -1.11 26.25
CA VAL A 467 25.62 -2.10 26.64
C VAL A 467 26.25 -3.50 26.69
N ASN A 468 25.96 -4.26 27.74
CA ASN A 468 26.30 -5.68 27.83
C ASN A 468 25.15 -6.52 27.25
N LEU A 469 25.42 -7.21 26.15
CA LEU A 469 24.46 -8.05 25.43
C LEU A 469 24.78 -9.53 25.66
N VAL A 470 23.77 -10.30 26.05
CA VAL A 470 23.86 -11.74 26.32
C VAL A 470 22.95 -12.47 25.35
N LEU A 471 23.54 -13.17 24.37
CA LEU A 471 22.82 -14.03 23.46
C LEU A 471 22.63 -15.41 24.10
N LYS A 472 21.39 -15.89 24.10
CA LYS A 472 21.00 -17.21 24.58
C LYS A 472 20.41 -18.04 23.45
N LYS A 473 20.64 -19.34 23.50
CA LYS A 473 19.98 -20.37 22.69
C LYS A 473 19.29 -21.34 23.65
N ASP A 474 17.97 -21.49 23.52
CA ASP A 474 17.16 -22.38 24.37
C ASP A 474 17.40 -22.14 25.87
N GLY A 475 17.51 -20.85 26.24
CA GLY A 475 17.77 -20.39 27.61
C GLY A 475 19.24 -20.42 28.06
N SER A 476 20.14 -21.08 27.32
CA SER A 476 21.57 -21.18 27.65
C SER A 476 22.38 -20.08 26.97
N THR A 477 23.27 -19.40 27.69
CA THR A 477 24.14 -18.36 27.12
C THR A 477 25.13 -18.96 26.13
N VAL A 478 25.14 -18.44 24.90
CA VAL A 478 26.08 -18.84 23.84
C VAL A 478 27.12 -17.76 23.51
N LYS A 479 26.81 -16.49 23.80
CA LYS A 479 27.75 -15.38 23.66
C LYS A 479 27.37 -14.22 24.60
N GLU A 480 28.37 -13.56 25.18
CA GLU A 480 28.21 -12.34 25.97
C GLU A 480 29.26 -11.32 25.55
N GLU A 481 28.86 -10.09 25.26
CA GLU A 481 29.76 -9.05 24.77
C GLU A 481 29.30 -7.65 25.17
N LYS A 482 30.27 -6.76 25.46
CA LYS A 482 30.03 -5.34 25.72
C LYS A 482 30.19 -4.54 24.44
N ILE A 483 29.13 -3.89 23.98
CA ILE A 483 29.04 -3.18 22.71
C ILE A 483 28.85 -1.69 22.95
N LYS A 484 29.60 -0.82 22.24
CA LYS A 484 29.37 0.63 22.29
C LYS A 484 28.22 1.06 21.39
N ALA A 485 27.65 2.23 21.67
CA ALA A 485 26.82 2.92 20.69
C ALA A 485 27.58 3.08 19.36
N GLY A 486 26.94 2.69 18.26
CA GLY A 486 27.56 2.72 16.96
C GLY A 486 28.44 1.49 16.63
N GLU A 487 28.39 0.40 17.41
CA GLU A 487 29.03 -0.89 17.09
C GLU A 487 28.00 -2.00 16.78
N ASN A 488 28.47 -3.16 16.32
CA ASN A 488 27.64 -4.33 16.01
C ASN A 488 27.96 -5.46 16.99
N PHE A 489 26.93 -6.13 17.50
CA PHE A 489 27.04 -7.45 18.09
C PHE A 489 26.95 -8.49 16.97
N VAL A 490 27.94 -9.37 16.82
CA VAL A 490 27.95 -10.39 15.77
C VAL A 490 28.18 -11.75 16.41
N TYR A 491 27.32 -12.73 16.15
CA TYR A 491 27.50 -14.11 16.59
C TYR A 491 27.75 -15.01 15.37
N GLU A 492 28.87 -15.73 15.41
CA GLU A 492 29.29 -16.68 14.38
C GLU A 492 29.17 -18.10 14.92
N THR A 493 28.71 -19.02 14.08
CA THR A 493 28.68 -20.46 14.36
C THR A 493 28.78 -21.22 13.05
N SER A 494 28.98 -22.53 13.13
CA SER A 494 28.97 -23.40 11.95
C SER A 494 27.57 -23.52 11.36
N VAL A 495 27.49 -23.31 10.04
CA VAL A 495 26.32 -23.54 9.17
C VAL A 495 26.81 -24.44 8.05
N GLY A 496 26.37 -25.71 8.06
CA GLY A 496 27.07 -26.75 7.30
C GLY A 496 28.53 -26.86 7.74
N ASP A 497 29.44 -26.90 6.77
CA ASP A 497 30.90 -27.01 6.99
C ASP A 497 31.61 -25.65 7.13
N THR A 498 30.88 -24.52 7.04
CA THR A 498 31.44 -23.17 7.09
C THR A 498 31.02 -22.43 8.37
N THR A 499 31.98 -21.78 9.06
CA THR A 499 31.70 -20.91 10.22
C THR A 499 31.50 -19.48 9.74
N ILE A 500 30.33 -18.91 10.02
CA ILE A 500 29.92 -17.63 9.43
C ILE A 500 29.02 -16.84 10.41
N PRO A 501 28.93 -15.49 10.30
CA PRO A 501 27.95 -14.72 11.06
C PRO A 501 26.53 -15.20 10.82
N VAL A 502 25.86 -15.67 11.88
CA VAL A 502 24.45 -16.09 11.82
C VAL A 502 23.50 -15.07 12.42
N ILE A 503 23.98 -14.22 13.33
CA ILE A 503 23.21 -13.13 13.95
C ILE A 503 24.08 -11.87 13.97
N ALA A 504 23.54 -10.75 13.50
CA ALA A 504 24.12 -9.42 13.64
C ALA A 504 23.08 -8.45 14.22
N VAL A 505 23.50 -7.63 15.20
CA VAL A 505 22.64 -6.65 15.86
C VAL A 505 23.35 -5.31 15.97
N ARG A 506 22.71 -4.26 15.47
CA ARG A 506 23.22 -2.88 15.46
C ARG A 506 22.77 -2.13 16.69
N VAL A 507 23.69 -1.75 17.57
CA VAL A 507 23.41 -0.81 18.66
C VAL A 507 23.59 0.60 18.13
N THR A 508 22.51 1.35 17.93
CA THR A 508 22.60 2.72 17.40
C THR A 508 22.92 3.72 18.50
N ASN A 509 22.28 3.59 19.66
CA ASN A 509 22.51 4.51 20.76
C ASN A 509 22.30 3.85 22.13
N VAL A 510 22.96 4.40 23.15
CA VAL A 510 22.85 3.98 24.54
C VAL A 510 22.66 5.26 25.37
N PHE A 511 21.57 5.32 26.14
CA PHE A 511 21.25 6.46 27.00
C PHE A 511 21.33 6.06 28.46
N GLU A 512 22.11 6.83 29.22
CA GLU A 512 22.14 6.75 30.68
C GLU A 512 21.16 7.76 31.30
N GLY A 513 20.40 7.29 32.28
CA GLY A 513 19.38 8.04 33.01
C GLY A 513 18.69 7.12 34.02
N SER A 514 17.65 7.62 34.71
CA SER A 514 16.85 6.84 35.65
C SER A 514 16.22 5.58 35.03
N SER A 515 15.97 5.61 33.72
CA SER A 515 15.61 4.45 32.89
C SER A 515 16.66 4.26 31.80
N ALA A 516 17.65 3.42 32.07
CA ALA A 516 18.67 2.99 31.11
C ALA A 516 18.04 2.41 29.83
N VAL A 517 18.33 3.01 28.68
CA VAL A 517 17.71 2.69 27.39
C VAL A 517 18.78 2.39 26.33
N VAL A 518 18.50 1.40 25.49
CA VAL A 518 19.32 1.04 24.34
C VAL A 518 18.46 1.09 23.08
N LYS A 519 18.97 1.71 22.03
CA LYS A 519 18.36 1.71 20.70
C LYS A 519 19.06 0.68 19.82
N ILE A 520 18.26 -0.19 19.20
CA ILE A 520 18.71 -1.20 18.23
C ILE A 520 18.16 -0.80 16.87
N GLY A 521 19.06 -0.52 15.93
CA GLY A 521 18.73 -0.03 14.57
C GLY A 521 18.63 -1.13 13.52
N GLY A 522 19.15 -2.31 13.81
CA GLY A 522 19.27 -3.38 12.83
C GLY A 522 19.40 -4.75 13.49
N ILE A 523 18.69 -5.73 12.95
CA ILE A 523 18.80 -7.15 13.33
C ILE A 523 18.81 -7.96 12.03
N PHE A 524 19.85 -8.76 11.85
CA PHE A 524 19.93 -9.75 10.79
C PHE A 524 20.15 -11.14 11.39
N GLN A 525 19.44 -12.14 10.88
CA GLN A 525 19.58 -13.53 11.29
C GLN A 525 19.37 -14.46 10.10
N ILE A 526 20.25 -15.45 9.97
CA ILE A 526 20.07 -16.61 9.08
C ILE A 526 19.83 -17.89 9.89
N SER A 527 19.22 -18.87 9.24
CA SER A 527 19.02 -20.21 9.77
C SER A 527 20.35 -20.95 9.92
N THR A 528 20.47 -21.74 10.98
CA THR A 528 21.58 -22.69 11.12
C THR A 528 21.33 -24.00 10.39
N LYS A 529 20.08 -24.26 9.98
CA LYS A 529 19.71 -25.38 9.10
C LYS A 529 19.95 -24.99 7.65
N THR A 530 20.52 -25.90 6.88
CA THR A 530 20.81 -25.73 5.47
C THR A 530 19.90 -26.57 4.58
N THR A 531 19.78 -26.14 3.32
CA THR A 531 19.31 -26.95 2.20
C THR A 531 20.53 -27.40 1.40
N ASP A 532 20.70 -28.70 1.24
CA ASP A 532 21.76 -29.30 0.43
C ASP A 532 21.49 -29.03 -1.06
N VAL A 533 22.46 -28.37 -1.69
CA VAL A 533 22.58 -28.06 -3.11
C VAL A 533 23.94 -28.49 -3.67
N GLY A 534 24.55 -29.48 -3.03
CA GLY A 534 25.78 -30.12 -3.47
C GLY A 534 25.60 -30.83 -4.81
N LYS A 535 26.69 -31.00 -5.55
CA LYS A 535 26.66 -31.68 -6.84
C LYS A 535 26.16 -33.13 -6.68
N GLY A 536 25.12 -33.47 -7.45
CA GLY A 536 24.47 -34.79 -7.41
C GLY A 536 23.25 -34.85 -6.50
N THR A 537 23.01 -33.82 -5.67
CA THR A 537 21.83 -33.73 -4.82
C THR A 537 20.56 -33.59 -5.68
N SER A 538 19.50 -34.28 -5.27
CA SER A 538 18.19 -34.22 -5.93
C SER A 538 17.26 -33.27 -5.17
N LEU A 539 16.71 -32.29 -5.86
CA LEU A 539 15.61 -31.44 -5.39
C LEU A 539 14.38 -31.70 -6.25
N GLY A 540 13.43 -32.49 -5.73
CA GLY A 540 12.27 -32.96 -6.50
C GLY A 540 12.70 -33.85 -7.67
N ASN A 541 12.28 -33.48 -8.88
CA ASN A 541 12.62 -34.18 -10.13
C ASN A 541 13.88 -33.62 -10.81
N MET A 542 14.56 -32.66 -10.17
CA MET A 542 15.77 -32.02 -10.66
C MET A 542 16.99 -32.45 -9.85
N ASN A 543 18.14 -32.59 -10.51
CA ASN A 543 19.43 -32.91 -9.90
C ASN A 543 20.42 -31.78 -10.12
N VAL A 544 21.20 -31.45 -9.10
CA VAL A 544 22.32 -30.51 -9.22
C VAL A 544 23.40 -31.13 -10.10
N GLU A 545 23.64 -30.56 -11.27
CA GLU A 545 24.72 -30.94 -12.19
C GLU A 545 26.00 -30.12 -11.90
N TYR A 546 25.84 -28.89 -11.42
CA TYR A 546 26.93 -27.96 -11.14
C TYR A 546 26.63 -27.06 -9.93
N THR A 547 27.67 -26.85 -9.12
CA THR A 547 27.69 -25.96 -7.95
C THR A 547 28.99 -25.16 -7.97
N SER A 548 28.90 -23.86 -7.71
CA SER A 548 30.02 -22.96 -7.44
C SER A 548 29.64 -21.97 -6.33
N SER A 549 30.54 -21.10 -5.92
CA SER A 549 30.23 -20.04 -4.96
C SER A 549 29.24 -18.98 -5.47
N THR A 550 28.84 -19.02 -6.75
CA THR A 550 27.97 -18.00 -7.35
C THR A 550 26.88 -18.56 -8.25
N ALA A 551 26.83 -19.87 -8.51
CA ALA A 551 25.86 -20.42 -9.44
C ALA A 551 25.52 -21.88 -9.14
N LEU A 552 24.28 -22.25 -9.45
CA LEU A 552 23.79 -23.62 -9.47
C LEU A 552 23.18 -23.94 -10.82
N ILE A 553 23.41 -25.15 -11.31
CA ILE A 553 22.74 -25.69 -12.49
C ILE A 553 22.13 -27.02 -12.14
N PHE A 554 20.85 -27.15 -12.45
CA PHE A 554 20.05 -28.32 -12.25
C PHE A 554 19.56 -28.88 -13.58
N VAL A 555 19.45 -30.19 -13.65
CA VAL A 555 18.91 -30.91 -14.79
C VAL A 555 17.88 -31.93 -14.34
N ASN A 556 16.84 -32.20 -15.13
CA ASN A 556 15.91 -33.28 -14.78
C ASN A 556 16.63 -34.63 -14.79
N LYS A 557 16.44 -35.40 -13.71
CA LYS A 557 17.12 -36.69 -13.49
C LYS A 557 16.68 -37.76 -14.49
N ASP A 558 15.36 -37.89 -14.63
CA ASP A 558 14.70 -38.90 -15.44
C ASP A 558 13.82 -38.23 -16.51
N SER A 559 13.31 -39.03 -17.46
CA SER A 559 12.36 -38.52 -18.45
C SER A 559 11.07 -38.03 -17.79
N ILE A 560 10.57 -36.87 -18.21
CA ILE A 560 9.33 -36.27 -17.72
C ILE A 560 8.26 -36.33 -18.80
N ASN A 561 7.07 -36.82 -18.45
CA ASN A 561 5.91 -36.85 -19.34
C ASN A 561 5.02 -35.63 -19.07
N LEU A 562 4.81 -34.81 -20.09
CA LEU A 562 3.90 -33.66 -20.12
C LEU A 562 2.46 -34.13 -20.42
N SER A 563 1.93 -34.91 -19.48
CA SER A 563 0.58 -35.46 -19.54
C SER A 563 -0.48 -34.36 -19.50
N ARG A 564 -1.62 -34.59 -20.14
CA ARG A 564 -2.74 -33.64 -20.16
C ARG A 564 -3.30 -33.38 -18.78
N GLY A 565 -3.73 -32.13 -18.54
CA GLY A 565 -4.33 -31.69 -17.28
C GLY A 565 -3.42 -31.83 -16.05
N SER A 566 -2.13 -32.08 -16.25
CA SER A 566 -1.23 -32.46 -15.15
C SER A 566 -0.43 -31.28 -14.62
N ASN A 567 -0.20 -31.30 -13.30
CA ASN A 567 0.78 -30.46 -12.63
C ASN A 567 2.04 -31.28 -12.37
N ILE A 568 3.16 -30.89 -12.98
CA ILE A 568 4.43 -31.59 -12.91
C ILE A 568 5.35 -30.80 -12.01
N THR A 569 5.69 -31.39 -10.86
CA THR A 569 6.62 -30.76 -9.92
C THR A 569 8.05 -30.92 -10.44
N LEU A 570 8.79 -29.82 -10.59
CA LEU A 570 10.22 -29.86 -10.91
C LEU A 570 11.02 -29.81 -9.62
N MET A 571 10.76 -28.80 -8.80
CA MET A 571 11.29 -28.61 -7.45
C MET A 571 10.12 -28.31 -6.49
N GLU A 572 10.36 -28.24 -5.18
CA GLU A 572 9.31 -28.00 -4.17
C GLU A 572 8.38 -26.83 -4.56
N ASN A 573 8.97 -25.69 -4.92
CA ASN A 573 8.24 -24.46 -5.25
C ASN A 573 8.09 -24.19 -6.74
N LEU A 574 8.62 -25.05 -7.62
CA LEU A 574 8.59 -24.85 -9.08
C LEU A 574 7.89 -26.00 -9.78
N SER A 575 6.81 -25.72 -10.48
CA SER A 575 6.02 -26.72 -11.21
C SER A 575 5.65 -26.26 -12.62
N LEU A 576 5.26 -27.20 -13.46
CA LEU A 576 4.67 -26.95 -14.78
C LEU A 576 3.20 -27.35 -14.75
N HIS A 577 2.33 -26.51 -15.29
CA HIS A 577 0.95 -26.88 -15.56
C HIS A 577 0.79 -27.19 -17.05
N VAL A 578 0.19 -28.33 -17.38
CA VAL A 578 -0.04 -28.78 -18.75
C VAL A 578 -1.54 -28.81 -19.02
N ALA A 579 -1.95 -28.15 -20.11
CA ALA A 579 -3.33 -28.10 -20.55
C ALA A 579 -3.93 -29.49 -20.77
N ASP A 580 -5.22 -29.65 -20.47
CA ASP A 580 -5.99 -30.81 -20.90
C ASP A 580 -6.43 -30.67 -22.36
N SER A 581 -5.48 -30.88 -23.27
CA SER A 581 -5.71 -30.73 -24.71
C SER A 581 -4.84 -31.64 -25.55
N ASP A 582 -5.21 -31.85 -26.82
CA ASP A 582 -4.38 -32.55 -27.81
C ASP A 582 -3.09 -31.79 -28.12
N ASP A 583 -3.23 -30.48 -28.26
CA ASP A 583 -2.11 -29.57 -28.42
C ASP A 583 -1.34 -29.43 -27.12
N LEU A 584 -0.01 -29.42 -27.20
CA LEU A 584 0.81 -29.17 -26.03
C LEU A 584 0.81 -27.68 -25.71
N ARG A 585 0.14 -27.31 -24.62
CA ARG A 585 0.23 -26.00 -23.99
C ARG A 585 0.64 -26.16 -22.54
N LEU A 586 1.57 -25.33 -22.09
CA LEU A 586 2.04 -25.36 -20.72
C LEU A 586 2.60 -24.02 -20.27
N PHE A 587 2.70 -23.85 -18.97
CA PHE A 587 3.46 -22.76 -18.35
C PHE A 587 4.11 -23.24 -17.05
N PRO A 588 5.24 -22.67 -16.64
CA PRO A 588 5.71 -22.82 -15.27
C PRO A 588 4.87 -21.97 -14.34
N PHE A 589 4.73 -22.41 -13.10
CA PHE A 589 4.16 -21.62 -12.03
C PHE A 589 4.89 -21.97 -10.74
N SER A 590 5.01 -20.98 -9.86
CA SER A 590 5.47 -21.26 -8.52
C SER A 590 4.31 -21.84 -7.75
N LYS A 591 4.51 -22.97 -7.07
CA LYS A 591 3.54 -23.38 -6.07
C LYS A 591 3.61 -22.33 -4.97
N SER A 592 2.67 -21.40 -4.99
CA SER A 592 2.21 -20.85 -3.73
C SER A 592 1.76 -22.07 -2.96
N SER A 593 2.61 -22.55 -2.05
CA SER A 593 2.15 -23.51 -1.08
C SER A 593 0.87 -22.89 -0.53
N GLY A 594 -0.21 -23.67 -0.45
CA GLY A 594 -1.43 -23.28 0.27
C GLY A 594 -1.16 -23.17 1.79
N ASN A 595 0.00 -22.59 2.12
CA ASN A 595 0.75 -22.33 3.34
C ASN A 595 2.20 -21.99 2.91
N ASN A 596 2.54 -20.71 2.74
CA ASN A 596 3.87 -20.13 2.43
C ASN A 596 4.05 -19.67 0.96
N SER A 597 3.41 -18.55 0.62
CA SER A 597 4.17 -17.46 0.00
C SER A 597 5.18 -17.01 1.06
N SER A 598 6.47 -17.11 0.79
CA SER A 598 7.51 -16.50 1.61
C SER A 598 7.67 -15.01 1.31
N THR A 599 6.60 -14.29 0.93
CA THR A 599 6.37 -13.05 1.68
C THR A 599 5.99 -13.50 3.07
N VAL A 600 6.90 -13.45 4.04
CA VAL A 600 6.53 -13.64 5.44
C VAL A 600 5.35 -12.70 5.69
N THR A 601 4.12 -13.23 5.68
CA THR A 601 2.94 -12.46 6.07
C THR A 601 3.06 -12.36 7.56
N ASN A 602 3.84 -11.37 7.98
CA ASN A 602 4.04 -11.04 9.38
C ASN A 602 2.66 -10.86 9.98
N LEU A 603 2.37 -11.64 11.02
CA LEU A 603 1.29 -11.30 11.91
C LEU A 603 1.68 -10.04 12.67
N ARG A 604 0.70 -9.20 12.93
CA ARG A 604 0.82 -8.11 13.89
C ARG A 604 -0.30 -8.26 14.90
N ILE A 605 0.08 -8.14 16.16
CA ILE A 605 -0.88 -7.97 17.26
C ILE A 605 -1.09 -6.47 17.42
N GLU A 606 -2.35 -6.06 17.46
CA GLU A 606 -2.76 -4.71 17.82
C GLU A 606 -3.54 -4.79 19.13
N VAL A 607 -2.99 -4.13 20.14
CA VAL A 607 -3.64 -3.88 21.44
C VAL A 607 -3.69 -2.36 21.64
N PRO A 608 -4.60 -1.83 22.47
CA PRO A 608 -4.69 -0.39 22.76
C PRO A 608 -3.31 0.20 23.10
N GLU A 609 -3.01 1.42 22.65
CA GLU A 609 -1.70 2.08 22.81
C GLU A 609 -1.27 2.16 24.28
N THR A 610 -2.23 2.32 25.16
CA THR A 610 -2.09 2.22 26.61
C THR A 610 -3.02 1.11 27.10
N ILE A 611 -2.51 0.23 27.97
CA ILE A 611 -3.32 -0.82 28.62
C ILE A 611 -3.21 -0.66 30.14
N TYR A 612 -4.29 -0.86 30.87
CA TYR A 612 -4.33 -0.69 32.32
C TYR A 612 -4.58 -2.02 33.07
N PRO A 613 -4.15 -2.16 34.33
CA PRO A 613 -4.44 -3.35 35.13
C PRO A 613 -5.94 -3.53 35.31
N ASN A 614 -6.40 -4.79 35.39
CA ASN A 614 -7.80 -5.16 35.63
C ASN A 614 -8.82 -4.72 34.55
N GLU A 615 -8.38 -4.14 33.43
CA GLU A 615 -9.25 -3.77 32.31
C GLU A 615 -9.42 -4.89 31.28
N GLU A 616 -10.58 -4.89 30.62
CA GLU A 616 -10.83 -5.70 29.44
C GLU A 616 -10.34 -4.97 28.19
N ILE A 617 -9.42 -5.60 27.46
CA ILE A 617 -8.86 -5.07 26.22
C ILE A 617 -9.27 -5.93 25.03
N ILE A 618 -9.31 -5.31 23.85
CA ILE A 618 -9.48 -6.02 22.58
C ILE A 618 -8.10 -6.26 21.99
N ILE A 619 -7.76 -7.52 21.78
CA ILE A 619 -6.55 -7.96 21.08
C ILE A 619 -6.95 -8.27 19.64
N LYS A 620 -6.41 -7.52 18.68
CA LYS A 620 -6.59 -7.80 17.25
C LYS A 620 -5.36 -8.47 16.68
N VAL A 621 -5.57 -9.42 15.78
CA VAL A 621 -4.52 -10.03 14.96
C VAL A 621 -4.78 -9.66 13.52
N VAL A 622 -3.79 -9.05 12.88
CA VAL A 622 -3.83 -8.63 11.48
C VAL A 622 -2.64 -9.23 10.73
N TYR A 623 -2.74 -9.38 9.41
CA TYR A 623 -1.66 -9.85 8.55
C TYR A 623 -1.43 -8.90 7.37
N ASN A 624 -0.19 -8.83 6.90
CA ASN A 624 0.18 -7.98 5.77
C ASN A 624 -0.09 -8.72 4.45
N ASN A 625 -0.93 -8.16 3.57
CA ASN A 625 -1.09 -8.64 2.19
C ASN A 625 -0.56 -7.56 1.23
N SER A 626 0.75 -7.60 1.00
CA SER A 626 1.56 -6.84 0.03
C SER A 626 1.38 -5.32 -0.09
N SER A 627 0.45 -4.68 0.62
CA SER A 627 0.26 -3.21 0.69
C SER A 627 -0.67 -2.72 1.82
N SER A 628 -1.30 -3.61 2.60
CA SER A 628 -2.22 -3.22 3.70
C SER A 628 -2.36 -4.32 4.76
N TRP A 629 -2.65 -3.93 6.00
CA TRP A 629 -2.95 -4.84 7.10
C TRP A 629 -4.42 -5.23 7.06
N LYS A 630 -4.72 -6.54 7.06
CA LYS A 630 -6.09 -7.10 7.08
C LYS A 630 -6.36 -7.89 8.34
N GLU A 631 -7.61 -7.90 8.82
CA GLU A 631 -8.04 -8.66 10.00
C GLU A 631 -7.92 -10.18 9.78
N LEU A 632 -7.39 -10.91 10.78
CA LEU A 632 -7.16 -12.35 10.70
C LEU A 632 -8.05 -13.11 11.69
N ALA A 633 -9.09 -13.76 11.17
CA ALA A 633 -9.95 -14.65 11.94
C ALA A 633 -9.30 -16.01 12.22
N GLY A 634 -9.65 -16.67 13.32
CA GLY A 634 -9.18 -18.00 13.69
C GLY A 634 -7.67 -18.08 13.98
N ALA A 635 -7.07 -17.01 14.50
CA ALA A 635 -5.70 -17.02 15.02
C ALA A 635 -5.74 -17.34 16.52
N ILE A 636 -4.92 -18.29 16.97
CA ILE A 636 -4.80 -18.67 18.37
C ILE A 636 -4.03 -17.58 19.11
N VAL A 637 -4.65 -16.98 20.13
CA VAL A 637 -4.04 -15.94 20.96
C VAL A 637 -3.67 -16.51 22.33
N LYS A 638 -2.46 -16.18 22.80
CA LYS A 638 -1.94 -16.52 24.13
C LYS A 638 -1.54 -15.25 24.87
N VAL A 639 -1.77 -15.24 26.18
CA VAL A 639 -1.28 -14.21 27.11
C VAL A 639 -0.43 -14.87 28.18
N ASN A 640 0.82 -14.44 28.35
CA ASN A 640 1.80 -15.05 29.27
C ASN A 640 1.87 -16.58 29.10
N ASN A 641 1.97 -17.02 27.84
CA ASN A 641 1.99 -18.43 27.42
C ASN A 641 0.72 -19.25 27.73
N THR A 642 -0.36 -18.62 28.18
CA THR A 642 -1.67 -19.27 28.38
C THR A 642 -2.59 -18.97 27.21
N THR A 643 -3.11 -20.00 26.54
CA THR A 643 -4.09 -19.83 25.43
C THR A 643 -5.40 -19.25 25.96
N ILE A 644 -5.84 -18.13 25.38
CA ILE A 644 -7.09 -17.45 25.74
C ILE A 644 -8.23 -17.72 24.76
N GLY A 645 -7.91 -18.12 23.52
CA GLY A 645 -8.89 -18.49 22.49
C GLY A 645 -8.45 -18.17 21.07
N GLU A 646 -9.39 -18.20 20.14
CA GLU A 646 -9.19 -17.84 18.74
C GLU A 646 -9.85 -16.49 18.41
N THR A 647 -9.25 -15.72 17.50
CA THR A 647 -9.86 -14.49 16.99
C THR A 647 -11.14 -14.75 16.20
N ASN A 648 -12.12 -13.86 16.31
CA ASN A 648 -13.37 -13.93 15.55
C ASN A 648 -13.21 -13.41 14.10
N SER A 649 -14.31 -13.31 13.35
CA SER A 649 -14.35 -12.82 11.96
C SER A 649 -13.77 -11.41 11.74
N SER A 650 -13.69 -10.57 12.79
CA SER A 650 -13.06 -9.25 12.72
C SER A 650 -11.61 -9.25 13.24
N GLY A 651 -11.01 -10.45 13.33
CA GLY A 651 -9.65 -10.64 13.79
C GLY A 651 -9.44 -10.28 15.27
N ALA A 652 -10.50 -10.23 16.07
CA ALA A 652 -10.45 -9.73 17.44
C ALA A 652 -10.78 -10.82 18.48
N ILE A 653 -10.19 -10.68 19.68
CA ILE A 653 -10.56 -11.42 20.89
C ILE A 653 -10.47 -10.48 22.10
N SER A 654 -11.44 -10.56 23.02
CA SER A 654 -11.41 -9.78 24.27
C SER A 654 -10.68 -10.53 25.37
N TYR A 655 -9.91 -9.81 26.19
CA TYR A 655 -9.19 -10.36 27.32
C TYR A 655 -9.15 -9.40 28.50
N LYS A 656 -9.50 -9.87 29.70
CA LYS A 656 -9.37 -9.11 30.94
C LYS A 656 -7.99 -9.27 31.54
N LEU A 657 -7.24 -8.18 31.61
CA LEU A 657 -5.90 -8.12 32.21
C LEU A 657 -5.99 -8.35 33.73
N GLY A 658 -4.94 -8.92 34.31
CA GLY A 658 -4.78 -9.07 35.75
C GLY A 658 -4.10 -7.86 36.40
N ASN A 659 -3.28 -8.12 37.42
CA ASN A 659 -2.51 -7.10 38.15
C ASN A 659 -1.53 -6.34 37.25
N ALA A 660 -1.05 -5.18 37.74
CA ALA A 660 -0.04 -4.38 37.07
C ALA A 660 1.23 -5.20 36.78
N GLY A 661 1.78 -5.06 35.57
CA GLY A 661 2.94 -5.82 35.14
C GLY A 661 3.14 -5.85 33.63
N SER A 662 4.14 -6.61 33.20
CA SER A 662 4.41 -6.87 31.78
C SER A 662 3.59 -8.05 31.29
N TYR A 663 2.87 -7.86 30.19
CA TYR A 663 2.09 -8.88 29.50
C TYR A 663 2.75 -9.25 28.18
N GLU A 664 2.90 -10.54 27.93
CA GLU A 664 3.31 -11.07 26.64
C GLU A 664 2.09 -11.59 25.88
N PHE A 665 1.77 -10.97 24.74
CA PHE A 665 0.74 -11.40 23.81
C PHE A 665 1.39 -12.17 22.67
N ARG A 666 0.94 -13.39 22.40
CA ARG A 666 1.40 -14.19 21.25
C ARG A 666 0.23 -14.58 20.38
N ALA A 667 0.40 -14.50 19.06
CA ALA A 667 -0.58 -14.95 18.08
C ALA A 667 0.04 -16.00 17.14
N GLU A 668 -0.68 -17.10 16.94
CA GLU A 668 -0.27 -18.24 16.13
C GLU A 668 -1.40 -18.65 15.19
N LYS A 669 -1.09 -18.86 13.92
CA LYS A 669 -2.01 -19.47 12.95
C LYS A 669 -1.20 -20.28 11.96
N SER A 670 -1.69 -21.48 11.62
CA SER A 670 -1.06 -22.30 10.58
C SER A 670 -0.97 -21.50 9.28
N GLY A 671 0.20 -21.50 8.64
CA GLY A 671 0.49 -20.71 7.44
C GLY A 671 1.02 -19.28 7.70
N TYR A 672 1.25 -18.88 8.96
CA TYR A 672 1.77 -17.57 9.32
C TYR A 672 2.93 -17.68 10.34
N SER A 673 3.92 -16.77 10.28
CA SER A 673 4.93 -16.64 11.32
C SER A 673 4.30 -16.11 12.61
N SER A 674 4.52 -16.80 13.73
CA SER A 674 3.97 -16.36 15.01
C SER A 674 4.56 -15.03 15.42
N VAL A 675 3.73 -14.13 15.94
CA VAL A 675 4.19 -12.83 16.45
C VAL A 675 4.02 -12.79 17.96
N THR A 676 4.97 -12.17 18.62
CA THR A 676 4.92 -11.85 20.05
C THR A 676 5.00 -10.33 20.22
N LEU A 677 4.08 -9.77 20.99
CA LEU A 677 4.07 -8.38 21.42
C LEU A 677 4.12 -8.34 22.94
N THR A 678 5.13 -7.69 23.50
CA THR A 678 5.18 -7.42 24.94
C THR A 678 4.67 -6.02 25.20
N LYS A 679 3.77 -5.87 26.17
CA LYS A 679 3.27 -4.57 26.61
C LYS A 679 3.18 -4.53 28.13
N SER A 680 3.74 -3.49 28.72
CA SER A 680 3.54 -3.22 30.15
C SER A 680 2.24 -2.47 30.32
N THR A 681 1.52 -2.77 31.40
CA THR A 681 0.44 -1.88 31.84
C THR A 681 1.03 -0.51 32.11
N SER A 682 0.44 0.55 31.57
CA SER A 682 0.67 1.88 32.11
C SER A 682 0.28 1.88 33.58
N GLU A 683 0.87 2.77 34.37
CA GLU A 683 0.38 3.05 35.71
C GLU A 683 -1.11 3.39 35.57
N GLY A 684 -1.98 2.42 35.83
CA GLY A 684 -3.41 2.58 35.71
C GLY A 684 -3.96 3.04 37.02
N GLY A 685 -4.84 4.04 36.94
CA GLY A 685 -5.52 4.69 38.06
C GLY A 685 -5.47 6.20 37.89
N ASP A 686 -6.36 6.91 38.60
CA ASP A 686 -6.41 8.37 38.65
C ASP A 686 -5.02 8.96 38.95
N GLU A 687 -4.67 10.10 38.32
CA GLU A 687 -3.46 10.85 38.66
C GLU A 687 -3.50 11.29 40.13
N LEU A 688 -2.43 10.98 40.86
CA LEU A 688 -2.29 11.45 42.23
C LEU A 688 -2.09 12.98 42.24
N GLN A 689 -2.91 13.68 43.00
CA GLN A 689 -2.81 15.11 43.22
C GLN A 689 -2.17 15.39 44.57
N ILE A 690 -1.14 16.24 44.57
CA ILE A 690 -0.46 16.70 45.79
C ILE A 690 -1.05 18.05 46.21
N VAL A 691 -1.63 18.11 47.42
CA VAL A 691 -2.19 19.34 48.00
C VAL A 691 -1.31 19.79 49.17
N ILE A 692 -0.78 21.01 49.07
CA ILE A 692 0.09 21.68 50.04
C ILE A 692 -0.41 23.12 50.27
N PRO A 693 -0.03 23.79 51.36
CA PRO A 693 -0.34 25.21 51.58
C PRO A 693 0.24 26.13 50.50
N ASP A 694 -0.35 27.32 50.34
CA ASP A 694 0.06 28.31 49.34
C ASP A 694 1.43 28.95 49.64
N TYR A 695 1.78 29.07 50.93
CA TYR A 695 3.07 29.62 51.38
C TYR A 695 3.72 28.67 52.38
N ILE A 696 4.98 28.32 52.13
CA ILE A 696 5.77 27.44 52.98
C ILE A 696 7.09 28.14 53.27
N PHE A 697 7.35 28.44 54.54
CA PHE A 697 8.58 29.10 54.95
C PHE A 697 9.64 28.07 55.35
N SER A 698 10.90 28.44 55.20
CA SER A 698 12.04 27.59 55.56
C SER A 698 11.90 27.10 57.00
N GLU A 699 12.14 25.80 57.20
CA GLU A 699 12.01 25.09 58.48
C GLU A 699 10.57 24.92 59.04
N ASP A 700 9.53 25.49 58.40
CA ASP A 700 8.15 25.25 58.82
C ASP A 700 7.74 23.79 58.56
N SER A 701 6.90 23.26 59.45
CA SER A 701 6.23 21.98 59.26
C SER A 701 4.80 22.19 58.76
N PHE A 702 4.43 21.49 57.69
CA PHE A 702 3.11 21.59 57.06
C PHE A 702 2.53 20.21 56.73
N ARG A 703 1.23 20.19 56.40
CA ARG A 703 0.51 18.97 55.99
C ARG A 703 0.47 18.89 54.47
N LEU A 704 0.89 17.75 53.94
CA LEU A 704 0.75 17.37 52.54
C LEU A 704 -0.35 16.30 52.45
N TYR A 705 -1.28 16.49 51.52
CA TYR A 705 -2.30 15.50 51.21
C TYR A 705 -2.06 14.93 49.80
N VAL A 706 -2.24 13.61 49.66
CA VAL A 706 -2.28 12.94 48.36
C VAL A 706 -3.73 12.53 48.10
N LYS A 707 -4.25 12.94 46.95
CA LYS A 707 -5.62 12.67 46.52
C LYS A 707 -5.66 12.06 45.13
N ASP A 708 -6.77 11.46 44.75
CA ASP A 708 -7.04 11.05 43.36
C ASP A 708 -7.76 12.15 42.56
N GLU A 709 -8.02 11.92 41.28
CA GLU A 709 -8.73 12.85 40.37
C GLU A 709 -10.17 13.14 40.84
N ASN A 710 -10.76 12.23 41.63
CA ASN A 710 -12.07 12.40 42.25
C ASN A 710 -12.00 13.16 43.59
N ASN A 711 -10.84 13.73 43.95
CA ASN A 711 -10.58 14.49 45.17
C ASN A 711 -10.73 13.64 46.46
N THR A 712 -10.59 12.32 46.36
CA THR A 712 -10.60 11.36 47.47
C THR A 712 -9.19 11.22 48.04
N ASN A 713 -9.07 11.16 49.37
CA ASN A 713 -7.78 11.00 50.02
C ASN A 713 -7.18 9.60 49.78
N VAL A 714 -5.91 9.54 49.38
CA VAL A 714 -5.22 8.30 49.03
C VAL A 714 -4.28 7.86 50.16
N THR A 715 -4.68 6.84 50.90
CA THR A 715 -3.90 6.22 51.99
C THR A 715 -2.71 5.41 51.48
N GLY A 716 -1.57 5.44 52.17
CA GLY A 716 -0.41 4.60 51.87
C GLY A 716 0.35 4.95 50.57
N ALA A 717 0.19 6.15 50.03
CA ALA A 717 0.99 6.65 48.92
C ALA A 717 2.39 7.03 49.43
N GLY A 718 3.44 6.59 48.74
CA GLY A 718 4.82 7.00 49.02
C GLY A 718 5.07 8.41 48.48
N VAL A 719 5.64 9.28 49.32
CA VAL A 719 5.90 10.69 49.00
C VAL A 719 7.41 10.91 48.97
N TYR A 720 7.86 11.65 47.95
CA TYR A 720 9.25 11.93 47.67
C TYR A 720 9.46 13.44 47.54
N LYS A 721 10.57 13.96 48.07
CA LYS A 721 11.03 15.34 47.89
C LYS A 721 12.37 15.31 47.17
N ASN A 722 12.48 15.96 46.01
CA ASN A 722 13.65 15.94 45.12
C ASN A 722 14.15 14.53 44.78
N GLY A 723 13.22 13.56 44.70
CA GLY A 723 13.52 12.15 44.43
C GLY A 723 13.90 11.31 45.67
N GLU A 724 14.06 11.93 46.84
CA GLU A 724 14.30 11.22 48.11
C GLU A 724 12.97 10.87 48.79
N HIS A 725 12.81 9.63 49.24
CA HIS A 725 11.60 9.16 49.90
C HIS A 725 11.48 9.73 51.32
N ILE A 726 10.44 10.53 51.58
CA ILE A 726 10.23 11.22 52.87
C ILE A 726 9.17 10.54 53.74
N GLY A 727 8.39 9.59 53.20
CA GLY A 727 7.46 8.77 53.97
C GLY A 727 6.18 8.42 53.19
N THR A 728 5.21 7.82 53.88
CA THR A 728 3.93 7.40 53.29
C THR A 728 2.74 8.11 53.93
N THR A 729 1.65 8.30 53.16
CA THR A 729 0.41 8.89 53.68
C THR A 729 -0.32 7.95 54.65
N ASN A 730 -0.94 8.52 55.68
CA ASN A 730 -1.79 7.80 56.65
C ASN A 730 -3.21 7.55 56.11
N ASP A 731 -4.11 7.00 56.95
CA ASP A 731 -5.50 6.67 56.60
C ASP A 731 -6.35 7.84 56.11
N ASN A 732 -5.90 9.08 56.31
CA ASN A 732 -6.54 10.30 55.81
C ASN A 732 -5.84 10.86 54.56
N GLY A 733 -4.98 10.07 53.90
CA GLY A 733 -4.17 10.49 52.76
C GLY A 733 -3.18 11.61 53.07
N MET A 734 -2.77 11.76 54.33
CA MET A 734 -1.95 12.88 54.80
C MET A 734 -0.57 12.44 55.30
N ILE A 735 0.44 13.30 55.09
CA ILE A 735 1.77 13.21 55.71
C ILE A 735 2.20 14.60 56.21
N ASN A 736 2.91 14.66 57.34
CA ASN A 736 3.57 15.88 57.82
C ASN A 736 4.95 16.00 57.19
N VAL A 737 5.26 17.15 56.62
CA VAL A 737 6.53 17.44 55.94
C VAL A 737 7.16 18.69 56.54
N THR A 738 8.48 18.68 56.71
CA THR A 738 9.25 19.87 57.09
C THR A 738 9.91 20.46 55.85
N ALA A 739 9.76 21.77 55.68
CA ALA A 739 10.35 22.54 54.60
C ALA A 739 11.88 22.56 54.70
N ASP A 740 12.55 22.74 53.56
CA ASP A 740 14.01 22.84 53.54
C ASP A 740 14.48 24.10 54.29
N SER A 741 15.65 24.03 54.92
CA SER A 741 16.24 25.19 55.61
C SER A 741 16.77 26.24 54.62
N THR A 742 16.99 25.85 53.36
CA THR A 742 17.41 26.74 52.29
C THR A 742 16.21 27.09 51.41
N PRO A 743 15.88 28.39 51.22
CA PRO A 743 14.82 28.81 50.30
C PRO A 743 15.10 28.38 48.85
N GLY A 744 14.04 28.06 48.10
CA GLY A 744 14.14 27.63 46.70
C GLY A 744 13.03 26.68 46.25
N LEU A 745 13.12 26.20 45.00
CA LEU A 745 12.17 25.23 44.44
C LEU A 745 12.54 23.80 44.82
N ALA A 746 11.58 23.06 45.33
CA ALA A 746 11.64 21.63 45.58
C ALA A 746 10.55 20.90 44.77
N LYS A 747 10.89 19.73 44.22
CA LYS A 747 9.95 18.89 43.49
C LYS A 747 9.38 17.82 44.42
N LEU A 748 8.07 17.76 44.54
CA LEU A 748 7.37 16.68 45.22
C LEU A 748 6.84 15.65 44.24
N THR A 749 6.89 14.38 44.63
CA THR A 749 6.33 13.27 43.85
C THR A 749 5.58 12.32 44.78
N ALA A 750 4.42 11.83 44.35
CA ALA A 750 3.61 10.85 45.07
C ALA A 750 3.37 9.61 44.20
N ASN A 751 3.69 8.44 44.73
CA ASN A 751 3.60 7.17 44.01
C ASN A 751 2.79 6.15 44.82
N LYS A 752 1.90 5.42 44.15
CA LYS A 752 1.20 4.28 44.75
C LYS A 752 0.85 3.27 43.66
N THR A 753 1.10 1.99 43.91
CA THR A 753 0.69 0.91 43.01
C THR A 753 -0.80 0.99 42.72
N GLY A 754 -1.17 1.07 41.44
CA GLY A 754 -2.56 1.24 41.00
C GLY A 754 -3.04 2.69 40.88
N TYR A 755 -2.12 3.66 40.83
CA TYR A 755 -2.38 5.07 40.51
C TYR A 755 -1.26 5.61 39.59
N MET A 756 -1.55 6.64 38.80
CA MET A 756 -0.52 7.39 38.08
C MET A 756 0.25 8.31 39.05
N THR A 757 1.58 8.37 38.87
CA THR A 757 2.46 9.20 39.69
C THR A 757 2.10 10.69 39.61
N GLY A 758 1.86 11.29 40.78
CA GLY A 758 1.59 12.72 40.94
C GLY A 758 2.85 13.55 41.14
N THR A 759 2.94 14.73 40.53
CA THR A 759 4.07 15.65 40.74
C THR A 759 3.59 17.07 41.05
N LYS A 760 4.26 17.76 41.98
CA LYS A 760 4.02 19.18 42.27
C LYS A 760 5.31 19.90 42.66
N GLU A 761 5.50 21.11 42.14
CA GLU A 761 6.58 21.99 42.59
C GLU A 761 6.16 22.77 43.85
N MET A 762 7.11 22.93 44.76
CA MET A 762 6.97 23.63 46.02
C MET A 762 8.04 24.71 46.10
N GLU A 763 7.65 25.95 46.27
CA GLU A 763 8.57 27.03 46.57
C GLU A 763 8.68 27.20 48.09
N VAL A 764 9.90 27.07 48.62
CA VAL A 764 10.22 27.33 50.02
C VAL A 764 10.70 28.77 50.15
N LEU A 765 9.94 29.58 50.89
CA LEU A 765 10.22 30.99 51.14
C LEU A 765 11.15 31.18 52.34
N PRO A 766 11.96 32.24 52.41
CA PRO A 766 12.76 32.56 53.59
C PRO A 766 11.86 32.90 54.80
N TYR A 767 12.25 32.48 56.01
CA TYR A 767 11.50 32.74 57.26
C TYR A 767 11.22 34.23 57.57
N GLY A 768 12.00 35.14 56.97
CA GLY A 768 11.90 36.59 57.22
C GLY A 768 10.70 37.30 56.56
N PRO A 769 10.81 38.62 56.31
CA PRO A 769 9.76 39.38 55.63
C PRO A 769 9.64 38.98 54.16
N TYR A 770 8.42 38.72 53.68
CA TYR A 770 8.18 38.34 52.28
C TYR A 770 6.93 39.03 51.75
N PHE A 771 7.12 39.88 50.75
CA PHE A 771 6.08 40.76 50.22
C PHE A 771 5.53 40.14 48.94
N ALA A 772 4.35 39.54 49.03
CA ALA A 772 3.67 38.90 47.91
C ALA A 772 2.64 39.85 47.27
N VAL A 773 2.44 39.72 45.96
CA VAL A 773 1.30 40.37 45.29
C VAL A 773 0.07 39.48 45.49
N THR A 774 -0.83 39.84 46.40
CA THR A 774 -2.01 39.00 46.72
C THR A 774 -3.23 39.31 45.86
N ASN A 775 -3.23 40.47 45.19
CA ASN A 775 -4.24 40.79 44.18
C ASN A 775 -3.64 41.73 43.13
N ILE A 776 -3.94 41.51 41.86
CA ILE A 776 -3.60 42.43 40.77
C ILE A 776 -4.78 42.50 39.80
N THR A 777 -5.17 43.73 39.44
CA THR A 777 -6.21 43.97 38.44
C THR A 777 -5.55 44.38 37.13
N LEU A 778 -5.61 43.49 36.16
CA LEU A 778 -5.18 43.73 34.78
C LEU A 778 -6.40 43.83 33.86
N PRO A 779 -6.35 44.63 32.79
CA PRO A 779 -7.35 44.53 31.74
C PRO A 779 -7.17 43.19 31.00
N GLU A 780 -8.29 42.53 30.66
CA GLU A 780 -8.30 41.30 29.87
C GLU A 780 -7.66 41.52 28.48
N GLU A 781 -7.93 42.69 27.88
CA GLU A 781 -7.28 43.17 26.67
C GLU A 781 -7.04 44.69 26.72
N SER A 782 -5.95 45.14 26.08
CA SER A 782 -5.71 46.56 25.82
C SER A 782 -5.29 46.79 24.37
N MET A 783 -5.25 48.04 23.93
CA MET A 783 -4.71 48.42 22.63
C MET A 783 -3.29 48.94 22.75
N VAL A 784 -2.45 48.65 21.75
CA VAL A 784 -1.13 49.27 21.61
C VAL A 784 -1.24 50.80 21.69
N ASN A 785 -0.33 51.42 22.44
CA ASN A 785 -0.24 52.85 22.77
C ASN A 785 -1.37 53.43 23.65
N LYS A 786 -2.32 52.62 24.13
CA LYS A 786 -3.33 53.04 25.11
C LYS A 786 -2.77 52.91 26.53
N THR A 787 -3.03 53.90 27.39
CA THR A 787 -2.59 53.84 28.80
C THR A 787 -3.36 52.75 29.53
N VAL A 788 -2.62 51.78 30.07
CA VAL A 788 -3.11 50.75 30.98
C VAL A 788 -2.84 51.22 32.40
N LYS A 789 -3.85 51.14 33.27
CA LYS A 789 -3.73 51.37 34.72
C LYS A 789 -3.83 50.03 35.43
N ILE A 790 -2.88 49.76 36.29
CA ILE A 790 -2.77 48.53 37.05
C ILE A 790 -2.89 48.89 38.52
N ALA A 791 -3.78 48.20 39.22
CA ALA A 791 -3.86 48.24 40.66
C ALA A 791 -3.39 46.90 41.21
N MET A 792 -2.55 46.92 42.23
CA MET A 792 -2.02 45.72 42.88
C MET A 792 -2.07 45.90 44.40
N THR A 793 -2.25 44.80 45.12
CA THR A 793 -2.20 44.72 46.58
C THR A 793 -0.93 43.96 46.94
N ILE A 794 -0.03 44.61 47.67
CA ILE A 794 1.17 43.98 48.22
C ILE A 794 0.88 43.61 49.67
N GLU A 795 1.04 42.36 50.04
CA GLU A 795 0.89 41.87 51.40
C GLU A 795 2.23 41.33 51.90
N ASN A 796 2.59 41.64 53.15
CA ASN A 796 3.67 40.92 53.79
C ASN A 796 3.15 39.60 54.36
N VAL A 797 3.28 38.53 53.59
CA VAL A 797 2.92 37.16 54.01
C VAL A 797 4.01 36.52 54.88
N GLY A 798 5.19 37.15 54.95
CA GLY A 798 6.30 36.73 55.81
C GLY A 798 6.06 36.98 57.30
N LYS A 799 7.03 36.57 58.14
CA LYS A 799 6.86 36.53 59.60
C LYS A 799 7.37 37.78 60.32
N GLU A 800 8.13 38.64 59.65
CA GLU A 800 8.74 39.83 60.24
C GLU A 800 8.30 41.11 59.54
N LYS A 801 8.34 42.24 60.25
CA LYS A 801 8.08 43.56 59.68
C LYS A 801 9.32 44.07 58.95
N ASP A 802 9.14 44.63 57.76
CA ASP A 802 10.25 45.18 56.97
C ASP A 802 9.83 46.36 56.08
N THR A 803 10.81 47.04 55.50
CA THR A 803 10.64 48.04 54.45
C THR A 803 11.35 47.59 53.18
N GLN A 804 10.58 47.16 52.18
CA GLN A 804 11.10 46.67 50.91
C GLN A 804 10.83 47.64 49.76
N GLU A 805 11.72 47.65 48.76
CA GLU A 805 11.52 48.36 47.50
C GLU A 805 10.73 47.46 46.54
N VAL A 806 9.47 47.78 46.32
CA VAL A 806 8.64 47.11 45.32
C VAL A 806 9.00 47.69 43.94
N VAL A 807 9.73 46.90 43.15
CA VAL A 807 10.11 47.24 41.78
C VAL A 807 9.05 46.71 40.82
N ILE A 808 8.52 47.59 39.97
CA ILE A 808 7.52 47.28 38.94
C ILE A 808 8.16 47.55 37.58
N VAL A 809 8.28 46.53 36.73
CA VAL A 809 8.83 46.62 35.38
C VAL A 809 7.76 46.24 34.38
N ALA A 810 7.49 47.10 33.40
CA ALA A 810 6.58 46.79 32.29
C ALA A 810 7.16 47.31 30.98
N GLU A 811 7.49 46.40 30.07
CA GLU A 811 8.16 46.67 28.79
C GLU A 811 9.34 47.65 28.91
N ASN A 812 9.08 48.94 28.76
CA ASN A 812 10.07 50.02 28.73
C ASN A 812 9.97 51.00 29.90
N LYS A 813 9.19 50.70 30.95
CA LYS A 813 9.03 51.53 32.13
C LYS A 813 9.28 50.73 33.40
N THR A 814 10.14 51.26 34.26
CA THR A 814 10.39 50.74 35.62
C THR A 814 10.00 51.79 36.65
N GLU A 815 9.31 51.40 37.71
CA GLU A 815 8.93 52.26 38.85
C GLU A 815 9.19 51.52 40.16
N THR A 816 9.86 52.17 41.11
CA THR A 816 10.21 51.58 42.40
C THR A 816 9.48 52.34 43.53
N LYS A 817 8.85 51.60 44.45
CA LYS A 817 8.16 52.18 45.62
C LYS A 817 8.64 51.53 46.91
N LYS A 818 9.05 52.34 47.89
CA LYS A 818 9.31 51.85 49.26
C LYS A 818 8.01 51.57 49.98
N VAL A 819 7.88 50.35 50.49
CA VAL A 819 6.70 49.85 51.19
C VAL A 819 7.13 49.23 52.50
N THR A 820 6.60 49.74 53.61
CA THR A 820 6.80 49.16 54.95
C THR A 820 5.54 48.42 55.34
N LEU A 821 5.65 47.13 55.66
CA LEU A 821 4.51 46.29 56.05
C LEU A 821 4.90 45.38 57.21
N SER A 822 4.03 45.31 58.20
CA SER A 822 4.06 44.30 59.25
C SER A 822 3.45 42.98 58.74
N PRO A 823 3.68 41.83 59.39
CA PRO A 823 3.07 40.56 58.96
C PRO A 823 1.55 40.65 58.82
N GLY A 824 1.01 40.20 57.68
CA GLY A 824 -0.42 40.27 57.31
C GLY A 824 -0.93 41.67 56.93
N GLU A 825 -0.07 42.69 56.93
CA GLU A 825 -0.43 44.04 56.50
C GLU A 825 -0.38 44.12 54.96
N THR A 826 -1.39 44.78 54.37
CA THR A 826 -1.51 44.98 52.92
C THR A 826 -1.37 46.44 52.54
N LYS A 827 -0.81 46.74 51.35
CA LYS A 827 -0.80 48.07 50.74
C LYS A 827 -1.13 48.03 49.26
N ASN A 828 -2.07 48.88 48.86
CA ASN A 828 -2.46 49.05 47.47
C ASN A 828 -1.50 49.98 46.75
N LEU A 829 -0.98 49.55 45.61
CA LEU A 829 -0.15 50.33 44.69
C LEU A 829 -0.84 50.44 43.33
N THR A 830 -0.67 51.58 42.67
CA THR A 830 -1.09 51.77 41.28
C THR A 830 0.09 52.07 40.40
N PHE A 831 0.09 51.49 39.20
CA PHE A 831 1.09 51.71 38.16
C PHE A 831 0.39 51.97 36.81
N SER A 832 1.04 52.69 35.90
CA SER A 832 0.50 52.92 34.56
C SER A 832 1.60 52.99 33.52
N PHE A 833 1.34 52.37 32.37
CA PHE A 833 2.22 52.36 31.21
C PHE A 833 1.42 52.22 29.90
N LYS A 834 2.10 52.22 28.75
CA LYS A 834 1.49 52.06 27.42
C LYS A 834 2.20 50.92 26.68
N PRO A 835 1.51 49.82 26.35
CA PRO A 835 2.09 48.73 25.55
C PRO A 835 2.52 49.23 24.17
N LYS A 836 3.69 48.82 23.67
CA LYS A 836 4.21 49.29 22.37
C LYS A 836 4.07 48.30 21.23
N THR A 837 3.91 47.01 21.52
CA THR A 837 3.82 45.94 20.53
C THR A 837 2.52 45.17 20.69
N ALA A 838 1.93 44.70 19.59
CA ALA A 838 0.84 43.73 19.67
C ALA A 838 1.37 42.36 20.10
N GLY A 839 0.62 41.66 20.94
CA GLY A 839 0.99 40.38 21.54
C GLY A 839 0.84 40.40 23.06
N GLU A 840 1.43 39.39 23.71
CA GLU A 840 1.47 39.27 25.16
C GLU A 840 2.41 40.33 25.77
N SER A 841 1.86 41.23 26.58
CA SER A 841 2.63 42.22 27.36
C SER A 841 2.85 41.69 28.77
N SER A 842 4.11 41.65 29.22
CA SER A 842 4.47 41.23 30.58
C SER A 842 4.71 42.41 31.51
N ILE A 843 4.30 42.24 32.77
CA ILE A 843 4.60 43.13 33.88
C ILE A 843 5.22 42.28 34.98
N GLU A 844 6.39 42.70 35.44
CA GLU A 844 7.08 42.08 36.57
C GLU A 844 6.93 42.95 37.82
N VAL A 845 6.47 42.38 38.92
CA VAL A 845 6.37 43.03 40.22
C VAL A 845 7.10 42.17 41.24
N THR A 846 8.23 42.64 41.78
CA THR A 846 9.00 41.89 42.80
C THR A 846 9.24 40.42 42.41
N ASN A 847 9.74 40.20 41.19
CA ASN A 847 10.02 38.90 40.58
C ASN A 847 8.81 38.02 40.23
N GLN A 848 7.57 38.53 40.36
CA GLN A 848 6.36 37.85 39.86
C GLN A 848 5.97 38.44 38.50
N THR A 849 5.81 37.58 37.50
CA THR A 849 5.42 37.99 36.14
C THR A 849 3.92 37.81 35.93
N PHE A 850 3.26 38.86 35.47
CA PHE A 850 1.86 38.85 35.07
C PHE A 850 1.75 39.26 33.61
N THR A 851 0.83 38.66 32.86
CA THR A 851 0.67 38.94 31.43
C THR A 851 -0.76 39.32 31.08
N PHE A 852 -0.91 40.12 30.04
CA PHE A 852 -2.19 40.42 29.38
C PHE A 852 -1.95 40.68 27.90
N THR A 853 -3.00 40.61 27.08
CA THR A 853 -2.85 40.77 25.64
C THR A 853 -3.05 42.21 25.20
N ALA A 854 -2.08 42.77 24.47
CA ALA A 854 -2.21 44.03 23.76
C ALA A 854 -2.51 43.77 22.27
N THR A 855 -3.62 44.30 21.75
CA THR A 855 -3.99 44.16 20.34
C THR A 855 -3.69 45.44 19.56
N GLU A 856 -3.29 45.30 18.30
CA GLU A 856 -3.29 46.41 17.36
C GLU A 856 -4.73 46.80 17.02
N LYS A 857 -4.96 48.09 16.73
CA LYS A 857 -6.28 48.53 16.27
C LYS A 857 -6.65 47.72 15.02
N PRO A 858 -7.84 47.09 14.95
CA PRO A 858 -8.22 46.33 13.78
C PRO A 858 -8.17 47.24 12.55
N LYS A 859 -7.33 46.87 11.57
CA LYS A 859 -7.42 47.46 10.24
C LYS A 859 -8.76 47.03 9.67
N VAL A 860 -9.70 47.95 9.57
CA VAL A 860 -10.94 47.72 8.84
C VAL A 860 -10.57 47.56 7.36
N GLU A 861 -10.36 46.33 6.92
CA GLU A 861 -10.39 46.02 5.51
C GLU A 861 -11.84 46.13 5.04
N ILE A 862 -12.18 47.25 4.39
CA ILE A 862 -13.45 47.37 3.69
C ILE A 862 -13.34 46.43 2.47
N PRO A 863 -14.16 45.37 2.35
CA PRO A 863 -14.13 44.53 1.16
C PRO A 863 -14.61 45.36 -0.04
N TRP A 864 -13.79 45.44 -1.08
CA TRP A 864 -14.02 46.29 -2.26
C TRP A 864 -15.30 45.91 -3.04
N LYS A 865 -15.89 44.75 -2.72
CA LYS A 865 -17.18 44.27 -3.24
C LYS A 865 -18.41 44.95 -2.63
N LEU A 866 -18.28 45.73 -1.56
CA LEU A 866 -19.35 46.60 -1.05
C LEU A 866 -19.31 48.02 -1.64
N ILE A 867 -18.40 48.32 -2.58
CA ILE A 867 -18.26 49.62 -3.26
C ILE A 867 -18.88 49.62 -4.69
N LEU A 868 -19.57 48.55 -5.12
CA LEU A 868 -20.20 48.49 -6.46
C LEU A 868 -21.72 48.30 -6.48
N LEU A 869 -22.46 48.88 -5.52
CA LEU A 869 -23.91 49.13 -5.65
C LEU A 869 -24.37 50.51 -5.15
N GLY A 870 -23.47 51.51 -5.19
CA GLY A 870 -23.81 52.91 -4.88
C GLY A 870 -22.98 53.97 -5.63
N GLY A 871 -22.12 53.58 -6.56
CA GLY A 871 -21.19 54.47 -7.28
C GLY A 871 -21.77 55.16 -8.52
N GLY A 872 -23.08 55.36 -8.58
CA GLY A 872 -23.78 55.99 -9.72
C GLY A 872 -24.31 57.41 -9.46
N PHE A 873 -24.27 57.91 -8.21
CA PHE A 873 -24.93 59.18 -7.88
C PHE A 873 -24.03 60.24 -7.22
N LEU A 874 -22.73 59.98 -7.03
CA LEU A 874 -21.81 60.91 -6.36
C LEU A 874 -20.64 61.45 -7.21
N ILE A 875 -20.54 61.03 -8.48
CA ILE A 875 -19.53 61.57 -9.43
C ILE A 875 -20.04 62.79 -10.21
N ILE A 876 -21.37 63.00 -10.29
CA ILE A 876 -21.94 64.20 -10.95
C ILE A 876 -21.98 65.41 -9.99
N ILE A 877 -22.04 65.19 -8.67
CA ILE A 877 -22.16 66.28 -7.68
C ILE A 877 -20.78 66.79 -7.23
N ILE A 878 -19.75 65.94 -7.11
CA ILE A 878 -18.39 66.38 -6.74
C ILE A 878 -17.64 67.03 -7.93
N GLY A 879 -17.90 66.60 -9.17
CA GLY A 879 -17.36 67.25 -10.36
C GLY A 879 -17.89 68.66 -10.59
N ALA A 880 -19.17 68.91 -10.29
CA ALA A 880 -19.80 70.23 -10.41
C ALA A 880 -19.36 71.20 -9.30
N VAL A 881 -19.10 70.71 -8.08
CA VAL A 881 -18.64 71.54 -6.95
C VAL A 881 -17.15 71.86 -7.05
N LEU A 882 -16.31 70.94 -7.54
CA LEU A 882 -14.88 71.23 -7.77
C LEU A 882 -14.64 72.13 -8.98
N ALA A 883 -15.48 72.08 -10.02
CA ALA A 883 -15.43 73.04 -11.13
C ALA A 883 -15.88 74.46 -10.72
N LEU A 884 -16.83 74.57 -9.78
CA LEU A 884 -17.29 75.85 -9.23
C LEU A 884 -16.34 76.45 -8.19
N MET A 885 -15.57 75.64 -7.46
CA MET A 885 -14.51 76.12 -6.57
C MET A 885 -13.23 76.47 -7.33
N TYR A 886 -12.90 75.75 -8.42
CA TYR A 886 -11.76 76.08 -9.28
C TYR A 886 -11.93 77.40 -10.06
N TYR A 887 -13.17 77.86 -10.28
CA TYR A 887 -13.44 79.14 -10.93
C TYR A 887 -13.50 80.35 -9.98
N LYS A 888 -13.61 80.13 -8.66
CA LYS A 888 -13.87 81.21 -7.68
C LYS A 888 -12.65 81.61 -6.84
N GLU A 889 -11.53 80.89 -6.96
CA GLU A 889 -10.30 81.17 -6.22
C GLU A 889 -9.14 81.61 -7.14
N ARG A 890 -9.46 82.03 -8.37
CA ARG A 890 -8.51 82.66 -9.31
C ARG A 890 -8.73 84.16 -9.52
N GLU A 891 -9.53 84.80 -8.66
CA GLU A 891 -9.74 86.26 -8.67
C GLU A 891 -9.01 87.01 -7.54
N GLU A 892 -8.38 86.34 -6.56
CA GLU A 892 -7.76 87.05 -5.42
C GLU A 892 -6.24 86.94 -5.28
N GLU A 893 -5.52 86.20 -6.12
CA GLU A 893 -4.05 86.21 -6.09
C GLU A 893 -3.41 86.51 -7.46
N GLU A 894 -4.01 87.45 -8.19
CA GLU A 894 -3.28 88.28 -9.14
C GLU A 894 -2.97 89.64 -8.50
N LYS A 895 -2.07 89.63 -7.51
CA LYS A 895 -1.27 90.81 -7.10
C LYS A 895 0.02 90.36 -6.39
N GLN A 896 1.10 90.40 -7.18
CA GLN A 896 2.53 90.54 -6.79
C GLN A 896 3.41 89.29 -6.49
N ASN A 897 3.77 88.57 -7.58
CA ASN A 897 5.13 88.24 -8.08
C ASN A 897 6.40 88.74 -7.29
N PRO A 898 7.63 88.17 -7.50
CA PRO A 898 8.12 86.77 -7.51
C PRO A 898 9.47 86.53 -6.77
N ARG A 899 9.82 85.26 -6.45
CA ARG A 899 10.99 84.55 -7.05
C ARG A 899 11.27 83.15 -6.46
N SER A 900 11.49 82.22 -7.41
CA SER A 900 12.20 80.92 -7.40
C SER A 900 11.96 79.95 -6.23
N GLY A 901 11.48 78.72 -6.40
CA GLY A 901 11.34 77.88 -7.59
C GLY A 901 11.59 76.43 -7.17
N ARG A 902 10.49 75.63 -7.13
CA ARG A 902 10.33 74.15 -7.21
C ARG A 902 11.42 73.26 -6.61
N GLY A 903 11.12 72.23 -5.82
CA GLY A 903 9.85 71.57 -5.49
C GLY A 903 10.13 70.11 -5.17
N ASN A 904 9.41 69.54 -4.20
CA ASN A 904 8.78 68.20 -4.24
C ASN A 904 8.13 67.88 -2.88
N ASP A 905 6.99 67.22 -2.99
CA ASP A 905 6.07 66.61 -2.02
C ASP A 905 6.75 65.91 -0.80
N PRO A 906 6.08 65.73 0.37
CA PRO A 906 5.09 64.65 0.46
C PRO A 906 3.86 64.88 1.39
N GLU A 907 2.85 64.04 1.14
CA GLU A 907 1.73 63.54 1.96
C GLU A 907 1.40 64.15 3.35
N SER A 908 0.08 64.32 3.50
CA SER A 908 -0.72 64.81 4.62
C SER A 908 -0.77 63.91 5.87
N ARG A 909 -0.87 64.58 7.04
CA ARG A 909 -1.43 64.04 8.30
C ARG A 909 -2.97 64.18 8.34
N SER A 910 -3.60 63.25 9.08
CA SER A 910 -4.85 63.24 9.90
C SER A 910 -5.78 64.47 9.91
N ILE A 911 -7.08 64.43 10.29
CA ILE A 911 -7.71 64.02 11.56
C ILE A 911 -9.26 63.93 11.36
N TYR A 912 -9.93 63.13 12.21
CA TYR A 912 -11.33 63.22 12.70
C TYR A 912 -11.81 64.68 12.98
N GLU A 913 -13.09 65.08 13.13
CA GLU A 913 -14.22 64.54 13.90
C GLU A 913 -15.48 65.44 13.69
N LYS A 914 -16.69 64.85 13.71
CA LYS A 914 -17.88 65.26 14.52
C LYS A 914 -18.66 66.55 14.09
N ILE A 915 -20.00 66.58 14.00
CA ILE A 915 -20.94 66.61 15.14
C ILE A 915 -22.42 66.58 14.65
N GLU A 916 -23.24 65.83 15.42
CA GLU A 916 -24.68 65.99 15.77
C GLU A 916 -25.77 66.09 14.67
N GLY A 917 -26.97 65.52 14.82
CA GLY A 917 -27.64 64.99 16.00
C GLY A 917 -29.09 65.52 16.04
N LEU A 918 -30.03 64.63 16.40
CA LEU A 918 -31.45 64.90 16.75
C LEU A 918 -32.34 65.16 15.51
N PHE A 919 -33.43 64.44 15.23
CA PHE A 919 -34.54 63.90 16.02
C PHE A 919 -35.06 62.63 15.27
N GLY A 920 -35.41 61.50 15.90
CA GLY A 920 -36.64 61.28 16.67
C GLY A 920 -37.66 60.46 15.84
N GLY A 921 -38.15 59.32 16.38
CA GLY A 921 -39.45 58.72 16.03
C GLY A 921 -39.49 57.54 15.04
N ASN A 922 -39.83 56.37 15.56
CA ASN A 922 -40.39 55.16 14.92
C ASN A 922 -41.83 55.42 14.37
N PRO A 923 -42.59 54.49 13.73
CA PRO A 923 -42.28 53.22 13.04
C PRO A 923 -42.93 53.05 11.64
N ASP A 924 -42.68 51.87 11.04
CA ASP A 924 -43.65 50.94 10.43
C ASP A 924 -43.77 50.74 8.90
N GLN A 925 -43.53 49.46 8.56
CA GLN A 925 -44.32 48.54 7.73
C GLN A 925 -44.25 48.60 6.18
N LYS A 926 -43.67 47.50 5.68
CA LYS A 926 -44.30 46.43 4.90
C LYS A 926 -44.16 46.38 3.37
N GLU A 927 -43.61 45.21 3.01
CA GLU A 927 -44.11 44.21 2.06
C GLU A 927 -44.01 44.43 0.55
N LYS A 928 -43.33 43.43 -0.06
CA LYS A 928 -43.75 42.62 -1.23
C LYS A 928 -43.83 43.34 -2.59
N THR A 929 -43.60 42.73 -3.76
CA THR A 929 -43.26 41.36 -4.19
C THR A 929 -43.04 41.42 -5.72
N GLY A 930 -42.26 40.47 -6.24
CA GLY A 930 -42.43 39.88 -7.58
C GLY A 930 -41.94 40.74 -8.75
N GLY A 931 -41.52 40.22 -9.90
CA GLY A 931 -41.42 38.87 -10.47
C GLY A 931 -40.86 39.05 -11.90
N LYS A 932 -39.84 38.27 -12.28
CA LYS A 932 -39.87 37.18 -13.29
C LYS A 932 -39.85 37.59 -14.79
N LYS A 933 -38.96 36.90 -15.54
CA LYS A 933 -38.87 36.65 -17.00
C LYS A 933 -38.45 37.84 -17.88
N SER A 934 -37.82 37.70 -19.06
CA SER A 934 -37.05 36.65 -19.77
C SER A 934 -36.54 37.28 -21.09
N SER A 935 -35.56 36.62 -21.72
CA SER A 935 -35.33 36.50 -23.17
C SER A 935 -34.74 37.64 -24.04
N ALA A 936 -33.60 37.27 -24.67
CA ALA A 936 -33.35 37.21 -26.12
C ALA A 936 -32.56 38.32 -26.86
N SER A 937 -31.45 37.84 -27.47
CA SER A 937 -30.91 38.04 -28.84
C SER A 937 -30.35 39.39 -29.32
N ALA A 938 -29.00 39.41 -29.49
CA ALA A 938 -28.16 39.65 -30.70
C ALA A 938 -28.38 40.91 -31.60
N PRO A 939 -27.51 41.28 -32.59
CA PRO A 939 -26.09 40.93 -32.87
C PRO A 939 -25.18 42.12 -33.39
N GLU A 940 -23.88 41.80 -33.57
CA GLU A 940 -22.97 42.12 -34.71
C GLU A 940 -22.15 43.44 -34.93
N LYS A 941 -20.93 43.18 -35.48
CA LYS A 941 -19.95 43.97 -36.31
C LYS A 941 -18.76 44.68 -35.62
N SER A 942 -17.50 44.22 -35.81
CA SER A 942 -16.53 44.36 -36.95
C SER A 942 -15.65 45.63 -36.79
N ALA A 943 -14.37 45.77 -37.15
CA ALA A 943 -13.28 44.98 -37.75
C ALA A 943 -12.00 45.86 -37.71
N GLY A 944 -10.79 45.29 -37.92
CA GLY A 944 -9.59 46.09 -38.20
C GLY A 944 -8.26 45.32 -38.33
N LYS A 945 -7.80 45.14 -39.58
CA LYS A 945 -6.50 44.61 -40.10
C LYS A 945 -5.57 45.84 -40.44
N PRO A 946 -4.49 45.86 -41.28
CA PRO A 946 -3.63 44.84 -41.97
C PRO A 946 -2.11 45.19 -42.15
N LYS A 947 -1.32 44.33 -42.87
CA LYS A 947 -0.36 44.63 -43.99
C LYS A 947 0.34 43.32 -44.50
N SER A 948 0.14 42.85 -45.75
CA SER A 948 0.90 42.99 -47.05
C SER A 948 2.19 42.12 -47.17
N SER A 949 2.54 41.40 -48.26
CA SER A 949 2.53 41.73 -49.72
C SER A 949 2.78 40.54 -50.70
N THR A 950 2.05 40.48 -51.85
CA THR A 950 2.35 40.16 -53.31
C THR A 950 3.44 39.17 -53.80
N ALA A 951 3.44 38.49 -54.98
CA ALA A 951 2.61 38.30 -56.21
C ALA A 951 3.23 37.14 -57.07
N ALA A 952 2.50 36.16 -57.66
CA ALA A 952 1.93 35.98 -59.04
C ALA A 952 2.84 35.48 -60.22
N GLN A 953 2.47 34.34 -60.85
CA GLN A 953 2.63 33.84 -62.27
C GLN A 953 2.35 32.30 -62.27
N SER A 954 1.37 31.64 -62.92
CA SER A 954 0.83 31.50 -64.30
C SER A 954 1.45 30.37 -65.18
N ALA A 955 0.68 29.28 -65.36
CA ALA A 955 0.42 28.43 -66.56
C ALA A 955 1.53 27.81 -67.45
N ALA A 956 1.47 26.48 -67.68
CA ALA A 956 0.96 25.82 -68.93
C ALA A 956 1.61 24.46 -69.30
N ALA A 957 0.76 23.45 -69.58
CA ALA A 957 0.76 22.44 -70.68
C ALA A 957 1.97 21.45 -70.86
N THR A 958 1.88 20.18 -71.31
CA THR A 958 0.92 19.45 -72.19
C THR A 958 1.23 17.92 -72.26
N LYS A 959 0.21 17.09 -72.58
CA LYS A 959 0.20 15.78 -73.34
C LYS A 959 0.88 14.54 -72.69
N SER A 960 0.41 13.29 -72.85
CA SER A 960 -0.36 12.66 -73.94
C SER A 960 -1.26 11.49 -73.49
N LYS A 961 -2.17 11.13 -74.40
CA LYS A 961 -3.08 9.97 -74.44
C LYS A 961 -2.32 8.67 -74.76
N ALA A 962 -2.85 7.52 -74.30
CA ALA A 962 -3.17 6.38 -75.18
C ALA A 962 -4.05 5.34 -74.45
N SER A 963 -5.08 4.88 -75.15
CA SER A 963 -5.99 3.79 -74.80
C SER A 963 -5.72 2.60 -75.73
N GLN A 964 -5.92 1.35 -75.28
CA GLN A 964 -6.48 0.20 -76.03
C GLN A 964 -6.34 -1.06 -75.13
N LYS A 965 -7.43 -1.66 -74.63
CA LYS A 965 -8.31 -2.71 -75.22
C LYS A 965 -7.60 -4.02 -75.59
N TYR A 966 -8.10 -5.14 -75.05
CA TYR A 966 -8.41 -6.48 -75.63
C TYR A 966 -8.42 -7.51 -74.47
N SER A 967 -9.57 -8.09 -74.11
CA SER A 967 -10.15 -9.36 -74.61
C SER A 967 -9.46 -10.59 -73.98
N SER A 968 -10.12 -11.27 -73.04
CA SER A 968 -10.90 -12.51 -73.23
C SER A 968 -10.10 -13.80 -73.01
N SER A 969 -10.74 -14.75 -72.31
CA SER A 969 -10.54 -16.21 -72.38
C SER A 969 -9.14 -16.77 -72.10
N ASN A 970 -8.98 -17.57 -71.05
CA ASN A 970 -9.08 -19.03 -71.21
C ASN A 970 -8.88 -19.79 -69.89
N LYS A 971 -9.57 -20.93 -69.87
CA LYS A 971 -9.61 -22.04 -68.92
C LYS A 971 -8.24 -22.76 -68.78
N PRO A 972 -8.12 -23.73 -67.85
CA PRO A 972 -6.88 -24.17 -67.18
C PRO A 972 -6.15 -25.29 -67.94
N PRO A 973 -5.00 -25.76 -67.43
CA PRO A 973 -4.52 -27.11 -67.71
C PRO A 973 -4.83 -28.05 -66.54
N GLU A 974 -5.75 -28.97 -66.81
CA GLU A 974 -5.84 -30.28 -66.16
C GLU A 974 -4.89 -31.29 -66.85
N LEU A 975 -4.58 -32.35 -66.11
CA LEU A 975 -4.37 -33.75 -66.57
C LEU A 975 -3.01 -34.19 -67.15
N LYS A 976 -2.48 -35.26 -66.53
CA LYS A 976 -2.40 -36.62 -67.14
C LYS A 976 -2.26 -37.69 -66.04
N ASN A 977 -3.32 -38.47 -65.82
CA ASN A 977 -3.53 -39.88 -66.24
C ASN A 977 -2.79 -40.92 -65.37
N SER A 978 -3.45 -41.62 -64.44
CA SER A 978 -4.33 -42.79 -64.60
C SER A 978 -3.61 -44.08 -65.05
N GLN A 979 -3.58 -45.12 -64.19
CA GLN A 979 -3.86 -46.52 -64.56
C GLN A 979 -3.72 -47.54 -63.40
N LYS A 980 -4.82 -48.31 -63.22
CA LYS A 980 -4.93 -49.78 -63.04
C LYS A 980 -4.13 -50.56 -61.96
N ARG A 981 -4.96 -51.16 -61.08
CA ARG A 981 -5.07 -52.61 -60.73
C ARG A 981 -3.86 -53.41 -60.22
N ALA A 982 -4.11 -54.02 -59.05
CA ALA A 982 -3.58 -55.28 -58.51
C ALA A 982 -2.08 -55.26 -58.16
N ARG A 983 -1.61 -55.78 -57.02
CA ARG A 983 -2.05 -56.95 -56.23
C ARG A 983 -1.42 -56.83 -54.83
N LYS A 984 -2.07 -57.49 -53.86
CA LYS A 984 -1.55 -57.91 -52.53
C LYS A 984 -0.06 -58.30 -52.58
N GLU A 985 0.75 -58.16 -51.53
CA GLU A 985 0.55 -58.79 -50.22
C GLU A 985 1.72 -58.43 -49.29
N GLN A 986 1.43 -58.39 -47.97
CA GLN A 986 2.34 -58.58 -46.82
C GLN A 986 3.47 -57.55 -46.64
N GLU A 987 3.75 -57.00 -45.46
CA GLU A 987 3.75 -57.58 -44.12
C GLU A 987 3.86 -56.46 -43.07
N LYS A 988 3.29 -56.67 -41.87
CA LYS A 988 3.68 -56.14 -40.54
C LYS A 988 4.46 -54.80 -40.54
N LYS A 989 3.92 -53.72 -39.97
CA LYS A 989 3.71 -53.52 -38.52
C LYS A 989 3.02 -52.17 -38.34
#